data_AF-A0A8B6HGY1-F1
#
_entry.id   AF-A0A8B6HGY1-F1
#
_cell.length_a   1.000
_cell.length_b   1.000
_cell.length_c   1.000
_cell.angle_alpha   90.00
_cell.angle_beta   90.00
_cell.angle_gamma   90.00
#
_symmetry.space_group_name_H-M   'P 1'
#
loop_
_entity.id
_entity.type
_entity.pdbx_description
1 polymer ?
#
loop_
_entity_poly.entity_id
_entity_poly.type
_entity_poly.pdbx_seq_one_letter_code
_entity_poly.pdbx_strand_id
1 'polypeptide(L)'
;MKGFTAISNKFEMRRSLISNSRASCLTVKPDDSIVNTYDFEGTSISDCKENGILFTDDGIINVYNVNITNASTCIKMDEYFGGLTIKSSNITECSTAVDVRIRGDLSKAGNITVDSCRITNSSNGLEFLIQSRWTINSVNIKHNIFTNITNNALSIDYTAYKSSKYIGHIDIGFNTFYNTCHINLKTWNNASLTLHDNTIEKGNCEGLGKCYLEAYANGNKEFKGRMFNISTNIFRNLISDCIVDLVSSETTGIFEGVFYYNQFLTTETTVGTVTLDSKYFNFSNNIFDNPMSPYDIYVKMKGTSSVNASNNWWGNANTDIAYARIFDFHRDSTLLLVNITSILTDRNIDCSGVDNCSYNGECVSPNKCRCFSGWAGEKCLGYDCSGVHNCYGNGLCVGSNMCQCKSGWSGHQCIYALCSNVNNCSDHGFCIRPDICTCAPTFTGENCSLCIPSHWGTRCEPCPNCQNGECNLNTGTCDCFGAQWTGSLCDICSDTFYGPDCLPLLTVLNIIPNQGLDRGGNDVHVWGHNFPQTDTYKCKFDTDVVNSEWVSSNHVVCSAPRHADGIVNLEISPDGIEFSNNKVKYLYFATCPPSSCGRNVSPPRGLCLFGGCSCNLPWTGENCTLELLKPVIIEPPQQNTNESVMYDYQMQLLQ
;
A
#
# COMPACT_ATOMS: atom_id res chain seq x y z
N MET A 1 6.66 21.60 -2.02
CA MET A 1 5.63 20.86 -1.26
C MET A 1 4.69 21.88 -0.61
N LYS A 2 3.36 21.75 -0.80
CA LYS A 2 2.33 22.60 -0.16
C LYS A 2 1.80 21.85 1.09
N GLY A 3 1.95 22.44 2.27
CA GLY A 3 1.41 21.86 3.51
C GLY A 3 2.04 22.35 4.81
N PHE A 4 2.65 23.54 4.87
CA PHE A 4 3.24 24.06 6.10
C PHE A 4 2.25 24.99 6.80
N THR A 5 1.90 24.69 8.05
CA THR A 5 1.18 25.59 8.96
C THR A 5 2.17 26.05 10.02
N ALA A 6 2.63 27.30 9.93
CA ALA A 6 3.35 27.95 11.01
C ALA A 6 2.31 28.45 12.04
N ILE A 7 2.13 27.70 13.12
CA ILE A 7 1.30 28.13 14.27
C ILE A 7 2.29 28.30 15.43
N SER A 8 2.58 29.56 15.78
CA SER A 8 3.37 30.01 16.96
C SER A 8 4.76 29.37 17.18
N ASN A 9 5.87 30.11 17.01
CA ASN A 9 7.26 29.79 17.42
C ASN A 9 7.78 28.34 17.21
N LYS A 10 7.08 27.53 16.44
CA LYS A 10 7.24 26.08 16.37
C LYS A 10 7.01 25.64 14.94
N PHE A 11 7.91 24.81 14.45
CA PHE A 11 7.78 24.08 13.21
C PHE A 11 7.42 22.62 13.52
N GLU A 12 6.41 22.09 12.86
CA GLU A 12 6.01 20.68 12.99
C GLU A 12 5.98 19.99 11.63
N MET A 13 6.59 18.80 11.56
CA MET A 13 6.52 17.91 10.41
C MET A 13 6.09 16.52 10.86
N ARG A 14 4.89 16.10 10.45
CA ARG A 14 4.30 14.83 10.87
C ARG A 14 4.03 13.91 9.68
N ARG A 15 4.26 12.60 9.86
CA ARG A 15 3.84 11.51 8.95
C ARG A 15 4.20 11.77 7.49
N SER A 16 5.39 12.30 7.26
CA SER A 16 5.86 12.68 5.92
C SER A 16 6.78 11.61 5.33
N LEU A 17 6.89 11.59 4.00
CA LEU A 17 7.85 10.76 3.26
C LEU A 17 8.73 11.67 2.41
N ILE A 18 10.04 11.59 2.61
CA ILE A 18 11.04 12.38 1.87
C ILE A 18 12.07 11.40 1.31
N SER A 19 12.29 11.39 -0.01
CA SER A 19 13.29 10.51 -0.58
C SER A 19 13.92 11.01 -1.87
N ASN A 20 15.01 10.35 -2.29
CA ASN A 20 15.67 10.54 -3.58
C ASN A 20 16.20 11.96 -3.82
N SER A 21 16.85 12.54 -2.81
CA SER A 21 17.48 13.86 -2.93
C SER A 21 18.91 13.75 -3.47
N ARG A 22 19.25 14.64 -4.43
CA ARG A 22 20.63 14.81 -4.92
C ARG A 22 21.54 15.60 -3.96
N ALA A 23 20.99 16.10 -2.86
CA ALA A 23 21.69 16.82 -1.80
C ALA A 23 21.19 16.28 -0.44
N SER A 24 21.16 17.13 0.57
CA SER A 24 20.45 16.81 1.82
C SER A 24 18.93 16.67 1.55
N CYS A 25 18.26 15.71 2.21
CA CYS A 25 16.81 15.53 2.06
C CYS A 25 16.02 16.64 2.74
N LEU A 26 16.47 17.05 3.93
CA LEU A 26 15.93 18.19 4.66
C LEU A 26 17.07 19.08 5.15
N THR A 27 16.88 20.40 5.04
CA THR A 27 17.79 21.40 5.60
C THR A 27 16.97 22.45 6.35
N VAL A 28 17.23 22.58 7.65
CA VAL A 28 16.66 23.61 8.52
C VAL A 28 17.69 24.73 8.63
N LYS A 29 17.35 25.92 8.14
CA LYS A 29 18.25 27.09 8.09
C LYS A 29 17.79 28.18 9.07
N PRO A 30 18.72 29.03 9.53
CA PRO A 30 18.38 30.23 10.30
C PRO A 30 17.38 31.08 9.57
N ASP A 31 16.34 31.47 10.29
CA ASP A 31 15.39 32.48 9.85
C ASP A 31 15.35 33.59 10.91
N ASP A 32 15.22 34.86 10.49
CA ASP A 32 15.05 36.02 11.38
C ASP A 32 13.68 35.98 12.13
N SER A 33 13.00 34.83 12.13
CA SER A 33 11.67 34.58 12.67
C SER A 33 11.71 33.87 14.03
N ILE A 34 10.61 33.97 14.76
CA ILE A 34 10.46 33.61 16.19
C ILE A 34 10.42 32.08 16.41
N VAL A 35 10.75 31.24 15.41
CA VAL A 35 10.70 29.78 15.53
C VAL A 35 11.89 29.30 16.35
N ASN A 36 11.62 28.66 17.49
CA ASN A 36 12.64 28.17 18.40
C ASN A 36 12.48 26.68 18.72
N THR A 37 11.52 25.99 18.08
CA THR A 37 11.23 24.57 18.32
C THR A 37 10.91 23.87 17.00
N TYR A 38 11.53 22.71 16.78
CA TYR A 38 11.42 21.91 15.56
C TYR A 38 11.01 20.47 15.91
N ASP A 39 9.79 20.08 15.58
CA ASP A 39 9.23 18.76 15.89
C ASP A 39 9.06 17.92 14.62
N PHE A 40 9.69 16.74 14.60
CA PHE A 40 9.55 15.73 13.56
C PHE A 40 8.93 14.48 14.16
N GLU A 41 7.76 14.06 13.65
CA GLU A 41 7.02 12.93 14.21
C GLU A 41 6.53 11.94 13.13
N GLY A 42 6.91 10.67 13.22
CA GLY A 42 6.38 9.64 12.31
C GLY A 42 6.82 9.79 10.85
N THR A 43 7.94 10.48 10.60
CA THR A 43 8.43 10.80 9.25
C THR A 43 9.44 9.75 8.76
N SER A 44 9.40 9.44 7.47
CA SER A 44 10.35 8.53 6.80
C SER A 44 11.21 9.30 5.80
N ILE A 45 12.53 9.15 5.91
CA ILE A 45 13.53 9.82 5.08
C ILE A 45 14.46 8.75 4.49
N SER A 46 14.61 8.71 3.16
CA SER A 46 15.48 7.71 2.52
C SER A 46 16.26 8.26 1.33
N ASP A 47 17.38 7.63 1.00
CA ASP A 47 18.11 7.84 -0.27
C ASP A 47 18.53 9.30 -0.48
N CYS A 48 19.26 9.82 0.51
CA CYS A 48 19.77 11.19 0.52
C CYS A 48 21.26 11.18 0.18
N LYS A 49 21.66 11.87 -0.89
CA LYS A 49 23.08 11.88 -1.30
C LYS A 49 24.01 12.41 -0.19
N GLU A 50 23.56 13.43 0.53
CA GLU A 50 24.31 14.04 1.64
C GLU A 50 23.66 13.68 2.97
N ASN A 51 22.92 14.61 3.59
CA ASN A 51 22.34 14.41 4.91
C ASN A 51 20.87 14.00 4.84
N GLY A 52 20.41 13.18 5.78
CA GLY A 52 18.98 12.95 5.97
C GLY A 52 18.30 14.24 6.42
N ILE A 53 18.70 14.72 7.60
CA ILE A 53 18.32 16.02 8.12
C ILE A 53 19.59 16.81 8.49
N LEU A 54 19.74 18.00 7.92
CA LEU A 54 20.77 18.97 8.28
C LEU A 54 20.15 20.13 9.05
N PHE A 55 20.59 20.35 10.28
CA PHE A 55 20.23 21.51 11.08
C PHE A 55 21.38 22.51 11.09
N THR A 56 21.07 23.76 10.73
CA THR A 56 22.01 24.89 10.79
C THR A 56 21.41 26.08 11.55
N ASP A 57 20.32 25.87 12.29
CA ASP A 57 19.59 26.92 13.05
C ASP A 57 19.48 26.58 14.54
N ASP A 58 19.26 27.60 15.34
CA ASP A 58 19.16 27.56 16.80
C ASP A 58 17.73 27.21 17.23
N GLY A 59 17.55 26.21 18.09
CA GLY A 59 16.22 25.87 18.60
C GLY A 59 16.21 24.68 19.54
N ILE A 60 15.03 24.15 19.85
CA ILE A 60 14.82 22.85 20.49
C ILE A 60 14.41 21.88 19.39
N ILE A 61 15.21 20.85 19.15
CA ILE A 61 14.93 19.85 18.13
C ILE A 61 14.40 18.58 18.78
N ASN A 62 13.26 18.13 18.29
CA ASN A 62 12.59 16.92 18.71
C ASN A 62 12.35 16.00 17.52
N VAL A 63 12.89 14.79 17.57
CA VAL A 63 12.78 13.75 16.54
C VAL A 63 12.15 12.52 17.18
N TYR A 64 10.90 12.22 16.84
CA TYR A 64 10.09 11.17 17.44
C TYR A 64 9.60 10.19 16.38
N ASN A 65 9.87 8.90 16.57
CA ASN A 65 9.37 7.85 15.67
C ASN A 65 9.73 8.12 14.20
N VAL A 66 10.96 8.56 13.93
CA VAL A 66 11.44 8.87 12.58
C VAL A 66 12.28 7.70 12.06
N ASN A 67 12.11 7.37 10.79
CA ASN A 67 12.95 6.39 10.10
C ASN A 67 13.85 7.11 9.09
N ILE A 68 15.18 6.97 9.22
CA ILE A 68 16.15 7.55 8.30
C ILE A 68 17.06 6.45 7.76
N THR A 69 17.11 6.30 6.44
CA THR A 69 17.88 5.24 5.77
C THR A 69 18.73 5.78 4.63
N ASN A 70 19.92 5.20 4.42
CA ASN A 70 20.75 5.47 3.24
C ASN A 70 21.10 6.96 3.04
N ALA A 71 21.97 7.48 3.90
CA ALA A 71 22.52 8.84 3.79
C ALA A 71 24.00 8.89 4.20
N SER A 72 24.73 9.93 3.77
CA SER A 72 26.09 10.16 4.29
C SER A 72 26.05 10.42 5.80
N THR A 73 25.24 11.38 6.23
CA THR A 73 24.95 11.59 7.66
C THR A 73 23.46 11.69 7.89
N CYS A 74 22.88 10.76 8.64
CA CYS A 74 21.43 10.69 8.74
C CYS A 74 20.83 11.86 9.52
N ILE A 75 21.43 12.24 10.64
CA ILE A 75 21.11 13.49 11.35
C ILE A 75 22.42 14.25 11.57
N LYS A 76 22.51 15.45 11.00
CA LYS A 76 23.67 16.31 11.14
C LYS A 76 23.29 17.64 11.77
N MET A 77 24.07 18.06 12.76
CA MET A 77 23.94 19.37 13.40
C MET A 77 25.29 20.06 13.42
N ASP A 78 25.39 21.17 12.68
CA ASP A 78 26.56 22.04 12.65
C ASP A 78 26.20 23.36 13.35
N GLU A 79 27.05 23.82 14.28
CA GLU A 79 26.89 25.11 14.97
C GLU A 79 25.54 25.24 15.68
N TYR A 80 25.25 24.33 16.62
CA TYR A 80 23.94 24.25 17.26
C TYR A 80 23.95 24.67 18.73
N PHE A 81 22.84 25.29 19.17
CA PHE A 81 22.80 26.09 20.37
C PHE A 81 21.61 25.83 21.32
N GLY A 82 20.75 24.83 21.04
CA GLY A 82 19.66 24.43 21.96
C GLY A 82 19.60 22.93 22.29
N GLY A 83 18.42 22.41 22.68
CA GLY A 83 18.26 21.02 23.14
C GLY A 83 18.00 20.04 21.98
N LEU A 84 18.44 18.79 22.12
CA LEU A 84 18.17 17.73 21.15
C LEU A 84 17.50 16.55 21.85
N THR A 85 16.37 16.12 21.33
CA THR A 85 15.72 14.87 21.75
C THR A 85 15.46 14.01 20.52
N ILE A 86 16.06 12.82 20.48
CA ILE A 86 15.76 11.77 19.50
C ILE A 86 15.18 10.59 20.27
N LYS A 87 13.93 10.21 19.98
CA LYS A 87 13.33 9.03 20.60
C LYS A 87 12.61 8.11 19.63
N SER A 88 12.60 6.83 19.98
CA SER A 88 11.83 5.78 19.30
C SER A 88 12.08 5.74 17.78
N SER A 89 13.28 6.14 17.35
CA SER A 89 13.60 6.35 15.93
C SER A 89 14.53 5.27 15.42
N ASN A 90 14.46 4.99 14.11
CA ASN A 90 15.29 4.01 13.42
C ASN A 90 16.22 4.73 12.45
N ILE A 91 17.52 4.55 12.62
CA ILE A 91 18.55 5.21 11.82
C ILE A 91 19.49 4.13 11.31
N THR A 92 19.52 3.90 9.99
CA THR A 92 20.25 2.76 9.43
C THR A 92 20.92 3.07 8.10
N GLU A 93 21.97 2.32 7.78
CA GLU A 93 22.67 2.41 6.50
C GLU A 93 23.25 3.81 6.25
N CYS A 94 23.80 4.44 7.30
CA CYS A 94 24.40 5.76 7.23
C CYS A 94 25.93 5.64 7.29
N SER A 95 26.68 6.57 6.69
CA SER A 95 28.13 6.63 7.03
C SER A 95 28.32 7.05 8.48
N THR A 96 27.57 8.08 8.92
CA THR A 96 27.41 8.44 10.33
C THR A 96 25.94 8.58 10.67
N ALA A 97 25.45 7.88 11.69
CA ALA A 97 24.03 7.92 12.04
C ALA A 97 23.62 9.30 12.60
N VAL A 98 24.36 9.82 13.59
CA VAL A 98 24.13 11.15 14.15
C VAL A 98 25.47 11.85 14.41
N ASP A 99 25.68 13.02 13.83
CA ASP A 99 26.83 13.91 14.08
C ASP A 99 26.32 15.23 14.68
N VAL A 100 26.70 15.53 15.92
CA VAL A 100 26.33 16.76 16.62
C VAL A 100 27.57 17.53 17.01
N ARG A 101 27.69 18.76 16.51
CA ARG A 101 28.82 19.65 16.80
C ARG A 101 28.34 20.95 17.42
N ILE A 102 28.70 21.14 18.69
CA ILE A 102 28.35 22.30 19.50
C ILE A 102 29.62 23.09 19.82
N ARG A 103 29.68 24.36 19.42
CA ARG A 103 30.81 25.28 19.67
C ARG A 103 30.30 26.67 20.02
N GLY A 104 30.59 27.20 21.22
CA GLY A 104 30.21 28.59 21.52
C GLY A 104 30.17 29.04 22.98
N ASP A 105 29.65 30.26 23.17
CA ASP A 105 29.65 31.05 24.42
C ASP A 105 28.22 31.19 24.99
N LEU A 106 27.65 30.08 25.47
CA LEU A 106 26.19 29.92 25.56
C LEU A 106 25.56 30.13 26.94
N SER A 107 24.69 31.11 27.10
CA SER A 107 23.88 31.24 28.33
C SER A 107 22.74 30.20 28.48
N LYS A 108 22.43 29.38 27.46
CA LYS A 108 21.26 28.45 27.42
C LYS A 108 21.46 27.15 26.60
N ALA A 109 22.48 26.33 26.87
CA ALA A 109 22.60 25.03 26.20
C ALA A 109 21.62 23.98 26.78
N GLY A 110 20.77 23.38 25.94
CA GLY A 110 19.76 22.38 26.33
C GLY A 110 20.32 20.96 26.50
N ASN A 111 19.53 20.03 27.02
CA ASN A 111 19.91 18.61 27.13
C ASN A 111 20.04 17.97 25.75
N ILE A 112 20.95 16.98 25.64
CA ILE A 112 20.97 16.03 24.53
C ILE A 112 20.40 14.71 25.06
N THR A 113 19.38 14.17 24.40
CA THR A 113 18.73 12.92 24.76
C THR A 113 18.59 12.05 23.52
N VAL A 114 19.15 10.85 23.55
CA VAL A 114 18.90 9.79 22.56
C VAL A 114 18.35 8.59 23.32
N ASP A 115 17.08 8.28 23.12
CA ASP A 115 16.37 7.30 23.95
C ASP A 115 15.51 6.34 23.12
N SER A 116 15.59 5.03 23.41
CA SER A 116 14.79 4.00 22.74
C SER A 116 14.94 3.96 21.22
N CYS A 117 16.12 4.29 20.67
CA CYS A 117 16.40 4.30 19.23
C CYS A 117 17.10 3.02 18.75
N ARG A 118 16.96 2.70 17.46
CA ARG A 118 17.72 1.65 16.77
C ARG A 118 18.69 2.30 15.79
N ILE A 119 19.99 2.04 15.98
CA ILE A 119 21.07 2.60 15.17
C ILE A 119 21.85 1.43 14.57
N THR A 120 21.70 1.20 13.27
CA THR A 120 22.13 -0.06 12.66
C THR A 120 22.92 0.11 11.36
N ASN A 121 23.80 -0.85 11.05
CA ASN A 121 24.49 -0.97 9.75
C ASN A 121 25.15 0.34 9.28
N SER A 122 25.87 1.01 10.17
CA SER A 122 26.50 2.32 9.89
C SER A 122 27.99 2.28 10.22
N SER A 123 28.81 3.13 9.61
CA SER A 123 30.23 3.17 9.96
C SER A 123 30.45 3.78 11.34
N ASN A 124 29.78 4.90 11.63
CA ASN A 124 29.76 5.53 12.95
C ASN A 124 28.31 5.64 13.46
N GLY A 125 28.11 5.39 14.75
CA GLY A 125 26.82 5.53 15.43
C GLY A 125 26.56 6.99 15.82
N LEU A 126 26.80 7.31 17.09
CA LEU A 126 26.65 8.67 17.61
C LEU A 126 28.03 9.34 17.76
N GLU A 127 28.21 10.49 17.11
CA GLU A 127 29.42 11.30 17.17
C GLU A 127 29.08 12.69 17.71
N PHE A 128 29.45 12.97 18.96
CA PHE A 128 29.15 14.22 19.64
C PHE A 128 30.43 14.97 19.98
N LEU A 129 30.59 16.16 19.41
CA LEU A 129 31.65 17.11 19.77
C LEU A 129 31.01 18.31 20.47
N ILE A 130 31.26 18.43 21.77
CA ILE A 130 30.66 19.44 22.64
C ILE A 130 31.76 20.33 23.22
N GLN A 131 31.85 21.57 22.75
CA GLN A 131 32.81 22.56 23.22
C GLN A 131 32.07 23.83 23.65
N SER A 132 31.92 24.05 24.97
CA SER A 132 31.05 25.13 25.45
C SER A 132 31.60 25.91 26.64
N ARG A 133 31.52 27.26 26.59
CA ARG A 133 31.93 28.15 27.71
C ARG A 133 31.03 28.02 28.94
N TRP A 134 29.83 27.49 28.75
CA TRP A 134 28.83 27.17 29.76
C TRP A 134 28.33 25.74 29.51
N THR A 135 28.16 24.90 30.52
CA THR A 135 27.88 23.48 30.26
C THR A 135 26.54 23.22 29.59
N ILE A 136 26.51 22.22 28.71
CA ILE A 136 25.28 21.46 28.43
C ILE A 136 24.84 20.83 29.75
N ASN A 137 23.54 20.95 30.05
CA ASN A 137 22.97 20.45 31.30
C ASN A 137 23.20 18.94 31.48
N SER A 138 22.91 18.12 30.45
CA SER A 138 23.20 16.68 30.45
C SER A 138 23.18 16.08 29.05
N VAL A 139 23.95 15.00 28.86
CA VAL A 139 23.89 14.11 27.69
C VAL A 139 23.38 12.75 28.17
N ASN A 140 22.20 12.34 27.69
CA ASN A 140 21.54 11.11 28.11
C ASN A 140 21.38 10.17 26.92
N ILE A 141 21.99 8.98 26.98
CA ILE A 141 21.91 7.95 25.95
C ILE A 141 21.36 6.69 26.60
N LYS A 142 20.06 6.41 26.42
CA LYS A 142 19.38 5.32 27.15
C LYS A 142 18.53 4.40 26.28
N HIS A 143 18.45 3.13 26.64
CA HIS A 143 17.57 2.14 25.99
C HIS A 143 17.77 2.00 24.46
N ASN A 144 18.94 2.38 23.94
CA ASN A 144 19.21 2.30 22.51
C ASN A 144 19.79 0.95 22.13
N ILE A 145 19.59 0.56 20.87
CA ILE A 145 20.12 -0.65 20.27
C ILE A 145 21.05 -0.26 19.13
N PHE A 146 22.34 -0.52 19.30
CA PHE A 146 23.38 -0.35 18.31
C PHE A 146 23.74 -1.72 17.72
N THR A 147 23.64 -1.88 16.40
CA THR A 147 24.05 -3.14 15.75
C THR A 147 24.86 -2.94 14.49
N ASN A 148 25.90 -3.74 14.29
CA ASN A 148 26.74 -3.70 13.09
C ASN A 148 27.33 -2.31 12.83
N ILE A 149 28.00 -1.74 13.83
CA ILE A 149 28.70 -0.45 13.71
C ILE A 149 30.20 -0.70 13.65
N THR A 150 30.84 -0.32 12.53
CA THR A 150 32.17 -0.84 12.19
C THR A 150 33.35 -0.02 12.72
N ASN A 151 33.18 1.27 13.00
CA ASN A 151 34.26 2.14 13.47
C ASN A 151 34.03 2.62 14.91
N ASN A 152 33.19 3.65 15.12
CA ASN A 152 32.84 4.15 16.44
C ASN A 152 31.34 4.00 16.70
N ALA A 153 30.97 3.12 17.63
CA ALA A 153 29.58 2.95 18.06
C ALA A 153 29.07 4.21 18.77
N LEU A 154 29.91 4.78 19.63
CA LEU A 154 29.62 5.99 20.38
C LEU A 154 30.91 6.77 20.63
N SER A 155 30.88 8.06 20.33
CA SER A 155 32.00 8.96 20.52
C SER A 155 31.46 10.27 21.10
N ILE A 156 31.91 10.62 22.30
CA ILE A 156 31.54 11.86 22.98
C ILE A 156 32.83 12.57 23.39
N ASP A 157 33.10 13.72 22.78
CA ASP A 157 34.13 14.66 23.22
C ASP A 157 33.45 15.85 23.89
N TYR A 158 33.47 15.83 25.22
CA TYR A 158 32.90 16.88 26.05
C TYR A 158 33.99 17.75 26.65
N THR A 159 34.04 19.00 26.23
CA THR A 159 34.98 20.00 26.74
C THR A 159 34.25 21.23 27.27
N ALA A 160 34.35 21.46 28.58
CA ALA A 160 33.92 22.70 29.21
C ALA A 160 35.09 23.68 29.40
N TYR A 161 34.80 24.99 29.37
CA TYR A 161 35.82 26.00 29.64
C TYR A 161 36.12 26.11 31.13
N LYS A 162 37.36 26.51 31.45
CA LYS A 162 37.88 26.61 32.83
C LYS A 162 37.03 27.48 33.78
N SER A 163 36.28 28.45 33.26
CA SER A 163 35.41 29.35 34.02
C SER A 163 34.04 28.77 34.34
N SER A 164 33.69 27.58 33.85
CA SER A 164 32.37 26.99 34.04
C SER A 164 32.17 26.56 35.50
N LYS A 165 31.11 27.08 36.13
CA LYS A 165 30.68 26.69 37.49
C LYS A 165 29.78 25.46 37.55
N TYR A 166 29.31 24.99 36.40
CA TYR A 166 28.38 23.87 36.29
C TYR A 166 29.12 22.59 35.93
N ILE A 167 28.62 21.47 36.45
CA ILE A 167 29.16 20.12 36.19
C ILE A 167 28.25 19.48 35.15
N GLY A 168 28.78 19.20 33.97
CA GLY A 168 28.06 18.41 32.97
C GLY A 168 27.91 16.96 33.43
N HIS A 169 26.83 16.31 33.04
CA HIS A 169 26.63 14.87 33.32
C HIS A 169 26.37 14.12 32.01
N ILE A 170 27.18 13.10 31.76
CA ILE A 170 27.02 12.17 30.64
C ILE A 170 26.53 10.85 31.23
N ASP A 171 25.32 10.46 30.86
CA ASP A 171 24.67 9.26 31.37
C ASP A 171 24.33 8.30 30.23
N ILE A 172 25.03 7.16 30.22
CA ILE A 172 24.90 6.12 29.20
C ILE A 172 24.44 4.85 29.89
N GLY A 173 23.16 4.49 29.73
CA GLY A 173 22.68 3.28 30.38
C GLY A 173 21.52 2.55 29.73
N PHE A 174 21.39 1.28 30.07
CA PHE A 174 20.39 0.37 29.48
C PHE A 174 20.51 0.21 27.95
N ASN A 175 21.66 0.48 27.35
CA ASN A 175 21.86 0.32 25.91
C ASN A 175 22.37 -1.09 25.58
N THR A 176 22.10 -1.54 24.35
CA THR A 176 22.65 -2.77 23.78
C THR A 176 23.58 -2.42 22.61
N PHE A 177 24.83 -2.87 22.70
CA PHE A 177 25.85 -2.76 21.66
C PHE A 177 26.18 -4.16 21.15
N TYR A 178 25.72 -4.51 19.95
CA TYR A 178 25.88 -5.86 19.40
C TYR A 178 26.62 -5.84 18.08
N ASN A 179 27.74 -6.56 18.00
CA ASN A 179 28.61 -6.55 16.82
C ASN A 179 29.00 -5.11 16.43
N THR A 180 29.42 -4.33 17.41
CA THR A 180 29.87 -2.95 17.22
C THR A 180 31.30 -2.81 17.71
N CYS A 181 32.00 -1.76 17.27
CA CYS A 181 33.34 -1.42 17.75
C CYS A 181 33.41 0.01 18.33
N HIS A 182 34.28 0.17 19.32
CA HIS A 182 34.76 1.42 19.92
C HIS A 182 33.70 2.33 20.56
N ILE A 183 33.88 2.61 21.85
CA ILE A 183 33.17 3.63 22.61
C ILE A 183 34.23 4.60 23.17
N ASN A 184 34.21 5.85 22.70
CA ASN A 184 35.19 6.87 23.05
C ASN A 184 34.54 7.98 23.88
N LEU A 185 34.97 8.15 25.13
CA LEU A 185 34.36 9.08 26.07
C LEU A 185 35.44 10.01 26.62
N LYS A 186 35.51 11.22 26.07
CA LYS A 186 36.47 12.24 26.48
C LYS A 186 35.77 13.33 27.27
N THR A 187 36.29 13.61 28.45
CA THR A 187 35.76 14.63 29.34
C THR A 187 36.86 15.60 29.76
N TRP A 188 36.65 16.90 29.52
CA TRP A 188 37.58 17.96 29.87
C TRP A 188 36.89 19.02 30.73
N ASN A 189 37.49 19.32 31.89
CA ASN A 189 37.06 20.37 32.84
C ASN A 189 35.57 20.30 33.28
N ASN A 190 35.28 19.63 34.40
CA ASN A 190 33.96 19.61 35.08
C ASN A 190 32.84 18.83 34.35
N ALA A 191 33.08 17.56 33.99
CA ALA A 191 32.01 16.63 33.61
C ALA A 191 32.13 15.30 34.36
N SER A 192 31.00 14.72 34.73
CA SER A 192 30.90 13.38 35.29
C SER A 192 30.34 12.42 34.25
N LEU A 193 30.83 11.17 34.28
CA LEU A 193 30.43 10.10 33.37
C LEU A 193 29.86 8.92 34.17
N THR A 194 28.63 8.53 33.85
CA THR A 194 28.02 7.27 34.28
C THR A 194 27.81 6.35 33.08
N LEU A 195 28.36 5.15 33.14
CA LEU A 195 28.11 4.06 32.21
C LEU A 195 27.51 2.91 33.00
N HIS A 196 26.22 2.63 32.82
CA HIS A 196 25.56 1.63 33.66
C HIS A 196 24.51 0.77 32.95
N ASP A 197 24.33 -0.47 33.41
CA ASP A 197 23.30 -1.39 32.89
C ASP A 197 23.37 -1.62 31.36
N ASN A 198 24.54 -1.43 30.72
CA ASN A 198 24.70 -1.65 29.28
C ASN A 198 25.08 -3.11 28.99
N THR A 199 24.65 -3.63 27.85
CA THR A 199 25.03 -4.95 27.34
C THR A 199 25.85 -4.79 26.06
N ILE A 200 27.08 -5.27 26.08
CA ILE A 200 28.07 -5.11 25.01
C ILE A 200 28.54 -6.50 24.59
N GLU A 201 28.18 -6.92 23.38
CA GLU A 201 28.38 -8.29 22.93
C GLU A 201 28.92 -8.40 21.50
N LYS A 202 29.79 -9.40 21.28
CA LYS A 202 30.30 -9.80 19.96
C LYS A 202 31.02 -8.70 19.19
N GLY A 203 31.56 -7.71 19.87
CA GLY A 203 32.34 -6.64 19.26
C GLY A 203 33.74 -7.11 18.88
N ASN A 204 34.20 -6.71 17.70
CA ASN A 204 35.57 -6.95 17.25
C ASN A 204 36.21 -5.63 16.81
N CYS A 205 37.26 -5.23 17.52
CA CYS A 205 38.09 -4.05 17.28
C CYS A 205 39.56 -4.40 17.00
N GLU A 206 39.85 -5.67 16.68
CA GLU A 206 41.22 -6.13 16.42
C GLU A 206 41.87 -5.37 15.25
N GLY A 207 43.15 -5.04 15.39
CA GLY A 207 43.93 -4.35 14.36
C GLY A 207 43.71 -2.83 14.27
N LEU A 208 42.83 -2.26 15.09
CA LEU A 208 42.59 -0.81 15.14
C LEU A 208 43.52 -0.07 16.11
N GLY A 209 44.28 -0.77 16.95
CA GLY A 209 45.18 -0.15 17.93
C GLY A 209 44.44 0.56 19.07
N LYS A 210 43.23 0.09 19.40
CA LYS A 210 42.27 0.76 20.28
C LYS A 210 41.63 -0.23 21.24
N CYS A 211 41.27 0.26 22.42
CA CYS A 211 40.46 -0.49 23.36
C CYS A 211 38.97 -0.38 23.04
N TYR A 212 38.15 -1.33 23.50
CA TYR A 212 36.72 -1.30 23.20
C TYR A 212 36.05 -0.05 23.78
N LEU A 213 36.33 0.26 25.04
CA LEU A 213 35.91 1.47 25.73
C LEU A 213 37.15 2.27 26.13
N GLU A 214 37.24 3.50 25.68
CA GLU A 214 38.29 4.43 26.10
C GLU A 214 37.66 5.62 26.80
N ALA A 215 37.98 5.80 28.07
CA ALA A 215 37.52 6.92 28.87
C ALA A 215 38.70 7.80 29.25
N TYR A 216 38.67 9.04 28.76
CA TYR A 216 39.69 10.05 29.02
C TYR A 216 39.13 11.14 29.92
N ALA A 217 39.89 11.49 30.95
CA ALA A 217 39.65 12.73 31.67
C ALA A 217 40.88 13.61 31.80
N ASN A 218 40.64 14.91 31.69
CA ASN A 218 41.61 15.94 31.96
C ASN A 218 40.97 17.13 32.68
N GLY A 219 41.70 17.74 33.60
CA GLY A 219 41.15 18.64 34.60
C GLY A 219 42.24 19.32 35.40
N ASN A 220 41.98 20.58 35.77
CA ASN A 220 42.84 21.33 36.67
C ASN A 220 42.60 20.92 38.13
N LYS A 221 43.62 21.16 38.98
CA LYS A 221 43.78 20.76 40.39
C LYS A 221 42.61 20.98 41.38
N GLU A 222 41.49 21.59 40.98
CA GLU A 222 40.41 22.02 41.88
C GLU A 222 39.17 21.11 41.89
N PHE A 223 39.06 20.09 41.02
CA PHE A 223 37.92 19.18 41.10
C PHE A 223 38.11 18.13 42.19
N LYS A 224 37.30 18.21 43.26
CA LYS A 224 37.19 17.19 44.30
C LYS A 224 35.86 16.44 44.13
N GLY A 225 35.87 15.29 43.44
CA GLY A 225 34.67 14.45 43.27
C GLY A 225 34.88 13.24 42.36
N ARG A 226 34.01 12.22 42.48
CA ARG A 226 33.99 11.02 41.62
C ARG A 226 33.51 11.39 40.23
N MET A 227 34.39 11.26 39.23
CA MET A 227 34.10 11.64 37.84
C MET A 227 33.69 10.45 36.98
N PHE A 228 34.03 9.22 37.36
CA PHE A 228 33.69 8.01 36.60
C PHE A 228 32.93 7.00 37.43
N ASN A 229 31.76 6.58 36.96
CA ASN A 229 31.01 5.49 37.53
C ASN A 229 30.66 4.48 36.42
N ILE A 230 31.31 3.33 36.45
CA ILE A 230 31.09 2.23 35.51
C ILE A 230 30.51 1.06 36.30
N SER A 231 29.24 0.74 36.07
CA SER A 231 28.55 -0.25 36.89
C SER A 231 27.53 -1.10 36.18
N THR A 232 27.32 -2.34 36.65
CA THR A 232 26.28 -3.24 36.12
C THR A 232 26.31 -3.45 34.59
N ASN A 233 27.46 -3.24 33.95
CA ASN A 233 27.63 -3.48 32.52
C ASN A 233 28.06 -4.93 32.27
N ILE A 234 27.62 -5.47 31.14
CA ILE A 234 28.00 -6.80 30.67
C ILE A 234 28.83 -6.64 29.41
N PHE A 235 30.07 -7.12 29.44
CA PHE A 235 31.00 -7.20 28.32
C PHE A 235 31.19 -8.68 27.98
N ARG A 236 30.78 -9.10 26.78
CA ARG A 236 30.80 -10.53 26.41
C ARG A 236 31.31 -10.77 24.99
N ASN A 237 32.17 -11.77 24.80
CA ASN A 237 32.68 -12.17 23.48
C ASN A 237 33.29 -10.98 22.70
N LEU A 238 34.12 -10.19 23.36
CA LEU A 238 34.77 -9.01 22.76
C LEU A 238 36.21 -9.32 22.39
N ILE A 239 36.67 -8.79 21.25
CA ILE A 239 38.06 -8.89 20.78
C ILE A 239 38.59 -7.47 20.55
N SER A 240 39.65 -7.08 21.26
CA SER A 240 40.27 -5.74 21.16
C SER A 240 41.62 -5.71 21.88
N ASP A 241 42.37 -4.60 21.82
CA ASP A 241 43.65 -4.52 22.57
C ASP A 241 43.45 -4.54 24.09
N CYS A 242 42.42 -3.83 24.55
CA CYS A 242 41.90 -3.91 25.92
C CYS A 242 40.39 -3.65 25.93
N ILE A 243 39.65 -4.13 26.92
CA ILE A 243 38.19 -3.89 26.97
C ILE A 243 37.90 -2.47 27.45
N VAL A 244 38.57 -2.03 28.51
CA VAL A 244 38.40 -0.69 29.08
C VAL A 244 39.76 -0.04 29.31
N ASP A 245 40.00 1.11 28.69
CA ASP A 245 41.16 1.97 28.98
C ASP A 245 40.72 3.22 29.75
N LEU A 246 41.31 3.42 30.91
CA LEU A 246 41.09 4.56 31.78
C LEU A 246 42.34 5.42 31.80
N VAL A 247 42.28 6.54 31.07
CA VAL A 247 43.45 7.38 30.84
C VAL A 247 43.31 8.72 31.57
N SER A 248 44.37 9.09 32.30
CA SER A 248 44.49 10.36 33.00
C SER A 248 45.70 11.15 32.47
N SER A 249 45.56 12.46 32.29
CA SER A 249 46.70 13.31 31.92
C SER A 249 47.70 13.45 33.07
N GLU A 250 48.96 13.07 32.82
CA GLU A 250 50.07 12.92 33.79
C GLU A 250 50.42 14.17 34.62
N THR A 251 49.96 15.38 34.26
CA THR A 251 50.52 16.63 34.83
C THR A 251 49.63 17.37 35.82
N THR A 252 48.30 17.19 35.85
CA THR A 252 47.42 18.01 36.72
C THR A 252 46.10 17.41 37.22
N GLY A 253 45.65 16.25 36.72
CA GLY A 253 44.30 15.75 37.01
C GLY A 253 44.28 14.49 37.88
N ILE A 254 43.74 14.60 39.09
CA ILE A 254 43.42 13.47 39.96
C ILE A 254 41.95 13.12 39.69
N PHE A 255 41.68 11.99 39.02
CA PHE A 255 40.31 11.54 38.74
C PHE A 255 39.96 10.31 39.55
N GLU A 256 38.87 10.39 40.31
CA GLU A 256 38.34 9.27 41.08
C GLU A 256 37.21 8.57 40.31
N GLY A 257 37.16 7.25 40.43
CA GLY A 257 36.10 6.47 39.82
C GLY A 257 35.81 5.16 40.53
N VAL A 258 34.67 4.56 40.18
CA VAL A 258 34.22 3.28 40.72
C VAL A 258 33.85 2.32 39.61
N PHE A 259 34.23 1.06 39.82
CA PHE A 259 33.85 -0.09 39.01
C PHE A 259 33.13 -1.07 39.91
N TYR A 260 31.83 -1.26 39.70
CA TYR A 260 31.08 -2.21 40.53
C TYR A 260 30.01 -3.00 39.77
N TYR A 261 29.90 -4.29 40.06
CA TYR A 261 28.96 -5.21 39.40
C TYR A 261 29.09 -5.32 37.87
N ASN A 262 30.25 -5.01 37.30
CA ASN A 262 30.49 -5.27 35.89
C ASN A 262 30.86 -6.74 35.67
N GLN A 263 30.48 -7.28 34.53
CA GLN A 263 30.80 -8.65 34.12
C GLN A 263 31.61 -8.63 32.83
N PHE A 264 32.82 -9.20 32.86
CA PHE A 264 33.70 -9.39 31.71
C PHE A 264 33.76 -10.87 31.42
N LEU A 265 33.06 -11.31 30.37
CA LEU A 265 32.82 -12.71 30.08
C LEU A 265 33.41 -13.06 28.71
N THR A 266 34.26 -14.10 28.65
CA THR A 266 34.77 -14.65 27.39
C THR A 266 35.35 -13.61 26.43
N THR A 267 36.04 -12.60 26.97
CA THR A 267 36.70 -11.54 26.20
C THR A 267 38.17 -11.86 25.94
N GLU A 268 38.63 -11.56 24.73
CA GLU A 268 40.00 -11.76 24.27
C GLU A 268 40.69 -10.39 24.13
N THR A 269 41.85 -10.23 24.79
CA THR A 269 42.62 -8.98 24.76
C THR A 269 44.10 -9.22 24.57
N THR A 270 44.82 -8.24 24.00
CA THR A 270 46.27 -8.33 23.80
C THR A 270 47.07 -7.73 24.97
N VAL A 271 46.48 -6.77 25.70
CA VAL A 271 47.13 -6.08 26.83
C VAL A 271 46.51 -6.45 28.16
N GLY A 272 45.20 -6.26 28.32
CA GLY A 272 44.50 -6.55 29.55
C GLY A 272 43.02 -6.18 29.45
N THR A 273 42.20 -6.64 30.38
CA THR A 273 40.76 -6.33 30.32
C THR A 273 40.47 -4.91 30.76
N VAL A 274 41.04 -4.48 31.88
CA VAL A 274 41.01 -3.07 32.28
C VAL A 274 42.44 -2.54 32.37
N THR A 275 42.76 -1.50 31.61
CA THR A 275 44.00 -0.76 31.74
C THR A 275 43.77 0.55 32.50
N LEU A 276 44.69 0.86 33.41
CA LEU A 276 44.49 1.95 34.38
C LEU A 276 45.72 2.86 34.48
N ASP A 277 45.47 4.16 34.32
CA ASP A 277 46.47 5.22 34.48
C ASP A 277 46.12 6.21 35.63
N SER A 278 45.48 5.72 36.69
CA SER A 278 45.13 6.53 37.88
C SER A 278 45.04 5.68 39.14
N LYS A 279 45.39 6.24 40.30
CA LYS A 279 45.32 5.55 41.60
C LYS A 279 43.96 5.64 42.31
N TYR A 280 43.05 6.50 41.85
CA TYR A 280 41.81 6.81 42.59
C TYR A 280 40.60 6.00 42.11
N PHE A 281 40.85 4.80 41.59
CA PHE A 281 39.80 3.88 41.18
C PHE A 281 39.59 2.80 42.24
N ASN A 282 38.32 2.42 42.42
CA ASN A 282 37.93 1.32 43.29
C ASN A 282 37.11 0.30 42.50
N PHE A 283 37.56 -0.96 42.51
CA PHE A 283 36.92 -2.08 41.85
C PHE A 283 36.34 -3.00 42.92
N SER A 284 35.03 -3.21 42.91
CA SER A 284 34.38 -4.12 43.86
C SER A 284 33.18 -4.83 43.26
N ASN A 285 33.00 -6.11 43.59
CA ASN A 285 31.92 -6.96 43.12
C ASN A 285 31.80 -7.11 41.60
N ASN A 286 32.91 -7.03 40.88
CA ASN A 286 32.97 -7.32 39.45
C ASN A 286 33.29 -8.80 39.21
N ILE A 287 32.91 -9.30 38.04
CA ILE A 287 33.20 -10.66 37.57
C ILE A 287 34.16 -10.55 36.38
N PHE A 288 35.37 -11.07 36.53
CA PHE A 288 36.35 -11.25 35.47
C PHE A 288 36.43 -12.75 35.12
N ASP A 289 35.83 -13.15 34.00
CA ASP A 289 35.80 -14.54 33.51
C ASP A 289 36.21 -14.59 32.03
N ASN A 290 37.47 -14.23 31.80
CA ASN A 290 38.08 -13.85 30.54
C ASN A 290 39.46 -14.53 30.38
N PRO A 291 39.52 -15.88 30.43
CA PRO A 291 40.77 -16.63 30.58
C PRO A 291 41.78 -16.43 29.44
N MET A 292 41.33 -15.94 28.29
CA MET A 292 42.16 -15.64 27.13
C MET A 292 42.90 -14.29 27.25
N SER A 293 42.47 -13.41 28.15
CA SER A 293 43.14 -12.14 28.39
C SER A 293 44.38 -12.34 29.27
N PRO A 294 45.53 -11.75 28.92
CA PRO A 294 46.78 -11.93 29.67
C PRO A 294 46.68 -11.36 31.10
N TYR A 295 45.98 -10.24 31.27
CA TYR A 295 45.75 -9.61 32.57
C TYR A 295 44.30 -9.14 32.69
N ASP A 296 43.72 -9.25 33.89
CA ASP A 296 42.40 -8.71 34.21
C ASP A 296 42.50 -7.20 34.49
N ILE A 297 43.52 -6.80 35.25
CA ILE A 297 43.90 -5.41 35.48
C ILE A 297 45.36 -5.21 35.09
N TYR A 298 45.61 -4.18 34.29
CA TYR A 298 46.94 -3.75 33.87
C TYR A 298 47.20 -2.31 34.29
N VAL A 299 48.15 -2.10 35.20
CA VAL A 299 48.52 -0.76 35.69
C VAL A 299 49.57 -0.13 34.78
N LYS A 300 49.29 1.08 34.29
CA LYS A 300 50.23 1.92 33.50
C LYS A 300 50.94 2.97 34.38
N MET A 301 50.27 3.43 35.43
CA MET A 301 50.76 4.52 36.29
C MET A 301 51.88 4.07 37.26
N LYS A 302 52.90 4.91 37.40
CA LYS A 302 53.99 4.72 38.38
C LYS A 302 53.67 5.36 39.73
N GLY A 303 54.09 4.75 40.83
CA GLY A 303 54.00 5.35 42.15
C GLY A 303 53.92 4.37 43.31
N THR A 304 53.80 4.91 44.53
CA THR A 304 53.80 4.14 45.79
C THR A 304 52.41 3.97 46.41
N SER A 305 51.36 4.47 45.74
CA SER A 305 49.98 4.31 46.21
C SER A 305 49.41 2.96 45.75
N SER A 306 48.25 2.59 46.29
CA SER A 306 47.53 1.38 45.90
C SER A 306 46.14 1.69 45.33
N VAL A 307 45.70 0.82 44.42
CA VAL A 307 44.34 0.77 43.87
C VAL A 307 43.59 -0.33 44.60
N ASN A 308 42.35 -0.06 45.01
CA ASN A 308 41.53 -1.07 45.67
C ASN A 308 40.81 -1.90 44.60
N ALA A 309 41.03 -3.21 44.62
CA ALA A 309 40.33 -4.19 43.79
C ALA A 309 39.85 -5.39 44.62
N SER A 310 39.44 -5.14 45.86
CA SER A 310 38.84 -6.16 46.72
C SER A 310 37.39 -6.46 46.35
N ASN A 311 36.93 -7.65 46.69
CA ASN A 311 35.60 -8.21 46.49
C ASN A 311 35.23 -8.49 45.04
N ASN A 312 36.17 -8.91 44.19
CA ASN A 312 35.89 -9.29 42.80
C ASN A 312 36.06 -10.81 42.60
N TRP A 313 35.38 -11.38 41.62
CA TRP A 313 35.64 -12.74 41.12
C TRP A 313 36.63 -12.67 39.96
N TRP A 314 37.70 -13.47 40.00
CA TRP A 314 38.82 -13.42 39.03
C TRP A 314 38.89 -14.64 38.11
N GLY A 315 37.77 -15.34 37.92
CA GLY A 315 37.68 -16.53 37.06
C GLY A 315 38.08 -17.83 37.77
N ASN A 316 38.70 -17.73 38.94
CA ASN A 316 39.16 -18.88 39.71
C ASN A 316 39.11 -18.59 41.23
N ALA A 317 38.81 -19.62 42.03
CA ALA A 317 38.84 -19.52 43.49
C ALA A 317 40.27 -19.54 44.08
N ASN A 318 41.27 -19.96 43.28
CA ASN A 318 42.67 -19.96 43.68
C ASN A 318 43.24 -18.53 43.59
N THR A 319 43.63 -17.99 44.75
CA THR A 319 44.20 -16.65 44.90
C THR A 319 45.48 -16.45 44.11
N ASP A 320 46.36 -17.44 44.02
CA ASP A 320 47.65 -17.31 43.32
C ASP A 320 47.45 -17.13 41.82
N ILE A 321 46.45 -17.83 41.25
CA ILE A 321 46.06 -17.69 39.84
C ILE A 321 45.46 -16.30 39.62
N ALA A 322 44.64 -15.81 40.55
CA ALA A 322 44.09 -14.45 40.48
C ALA A 322 45.20 -13.38 40.51
N TYR A 323 46.14 -13.45 41.47
CA TYR A 323 47.30 -12.55 41.54
C TYR A 323 48.14 -12.57 40.27
N ALA A 324 48.33 -13.75 39.65
CA ALA A 324 49.14 -13.87 38.45
C ALA A 324 48.58 -13.12 37.24
N ARG A 325 47.26 -12.88 37.22
CA ARG A 325 46.51 -12.16 36.17
C ARG A 325 46.40 -10.65 36.44
N ILE A 326 47.09 -10.13 37.45
CA ILE A 326 47.18 -8.69 37.72
C ILE A 326 48.61 -8.22 37.40
N PHE A 327 48.73 -7.19 36.56
CA PHE A 327 50.02 -6.57 36.24
C PHE A 327 50.19 -5.26 37.02
N ASP A 328 50.94 -5.33 38.13
CA ASP A 328 51.08 -4.25 39.11
C ASP A 328 52.49 -4.21 39.75
N PHE A 329 52.62 -3.56 40.92
CA PHE A 329 53.85 -3.48 41.73
C PHE A 329 54.59 -4.82 41.90
N HIS A 330 53.87 -5.94 42.03
CA HIS A 330 54.51 -7.24 42.24
C HIS A 330 55.24 -7.75 40.99
N ARG A 331 54.87 -7.27 39.81
CA ARG A 331 55.56 -7.55 38.54
C ARG A 331 56.64 -6.53 38.24
N ASP A 332 56.36 -5.25 38.51
CA ASP A 332 57.29 -4.14 38.33
C ASP A 332 57.16 -3.17 39.52
N SER A 333 58.22 -3.07 40.34
CA SER A 333 58.23 -2.28 41.56
C SER A 333 58.10 -0.76 41.36
N THR A 334 58.07 -0.28 40.11
CA THR A 334 57.79 1.12 39.79
C THR A 334 56.30 1.43 39.66
N LEU A 335 55.46 0.41 39.48
CA LEU A 335 54.01 0.54 39.28
C LEU A 335 53.24 0.62 40.60
N LEU A 336 51.98 1.09 40.53
CA LEU A 336 51.07 1.06 41.67
C LEU A 336 50.73 -0.39 42.07
N LEU A 337 50.49 -0.60 43.37
CA LEU A 337 50.02 -1.89 43.91
C LEU A 337 48.50 -2.03 43.73
N VAL A 338 48.02 -3.21 43.36
CA VAL A 338 46.58 -3.52 43.36
C VAL A 338 46.23 -4.40 44.57
N ASN A 339 45.38 -3.89 45.47
CA ASN A 339 44.98 -4.61 46.68
C ASN A 339 43.75 -5.49 46.41
N ILE A 340 43.88 -6.81 46.55
CA ILE A 340 42.80 -7.80 46.31
C ILE A 340 42.37 -8.60 47.57
N THR A 341 42.63 -8.09 48.77
CA THR A 341 42.53 -8.80 50.08
C THR A 341 41.24 -9.58 50.41
N SER A 342 40.11 -9.37 49.73
CA SER A 342 38.86 -10.11 49.96
C SER A 342 38.30 -10.60 48.63
N ILE A 343 38.62 -11.81 48.18
CA ILE A 343 38.23 -12.30 46.85
C ILE A 343 36.87 -13.02 46.92
N LEU A 344 35.99 -12.80 45.94
CA LEU A 344 34.78 -13.61 45.80
C LEU A 344 35.19 -15.03 45.37
N THR A 345 34.65 -16.07 45.99
CA THR A 345 34.95 -17.48 45.68
C THR A 345 33.87 -18.16 44.85
N ASP A 346 32.78 -17.47 44.56
CA ASP A 346 31.69 -17.91 43.68
C ASP A 346 31.27 -16.74 42.76
N ARG A 347 30.82 -17.09 41.56
CA ARG A 347 30.22 -16.19 40.57
C ARG A 347 28.81 -15.75 40.96
N ASN A 348 28.17 -16.43 41.91
CA ASN A 348 26.76 -16.23 42.21
C ASN A 348 26.51 -14.88 42.91
N ILE A 349 25.81 -13.99 42.20
CA ILE A 349 25.42 -12.67 42.68
C ILE A 349 24.24 -12.85 43.66
N ASP A 350 24.38 -12.39 44.91
CA ASP A 350 23.33 -12.53 45.94
C ASP A 350 22.10 -11.66 45.64
N CYS A 351 20.99 -12.31 45.24
CA CYS A 351 19.70 -11.67 45.01
C CYS A 351 18.62 -12.09 46.02
N SER A 352 19.02 -12.60 47.19
CA SER A 352 18.07 -13.04 48.22
C SER A 352 17.12 -11.93 48.69
N GLY A 353 17.58 -10.67 48.76
CA GLY A 353 16.77 -9.51 49.14
C GLY A 353 15.70 -9.10 48.12
N VAL A 354 15.81 -9.58 46.88
CA VAL A 354 14.77 -9.44 45.83
C VAL A 354 14.12 -10.77 45.47
N ASP A 355 14.13 -11.72 46.41
CA ASP A 355 13.49 -13.03 46.24
C ASP A 355 14.00 -13.77 44.99
N ASN A 356 15.29 -13.65 44.68
CA ASN A 356 15.91 -14.21 43.49
C ASN A 356 15.14 -13.87 42.20
N CYS A 357 14.68 -12.62 42.10
CA CYS A 357 13.89 -12.12 40.97
C CYS A 357 12.59 -12.87 40.75
N SER A 358 12.04 -13.46 41.83
CA SER A 358 10.87 -14.34 41.84
C SER A 358 10.92 -15.40 40.72
N TYR A 359 12.13 -15.77 40.29
CA TYR A 359 12.42 -16.65 39.15
C TYR A 359 11.86 -16.17 37.78
N ASN A 360 11.38 -14.93 37.70
CA ASN A 360 10.86 -14.28 36.49
C ASN A 360 11.82 -13.23 35.93
N GLY A 361 13.08 -13.29 36.35
CA GLY A 361 14.14 -12.40 35.88
C GLY A 361 15.52 -12.99 36.15
N GLU A 362 16.51 -12.31 35.60
CA GLU A 362 17.91 -12.60 35.82
C GLU A 362 18.49 -11.67 36.89
N CYS A 363 19.24 -12.23 37.83
CA CYS A 363 19.98 -11.46 38.83
C CYS A 363 21.19 -10.81 38.16
N VAL A 364 21.13 -9.50 37.92
CA VAL A 364 22.19 -8.76 37.21
C VAL A 364 23.16 -8.05 38.14
N SER A 365 22.72 -7.76 39.37
CA SER A 365 23.55 -7.28 40.48
C SER A 365 22.83 -7.60 41.80
N PRO A 366 23.49 -7.52 42.97
CA PRO A 366 22.90 -7.91 44.23
C PRO A 366 21.63 -7.15 44.50
N ASN A 367 20.59 -7.89 44.81
CA ASN A 367 19.26 -7.37 45.04
C ASN A 367 18.72 -6.50 43.89
N LYS A 368 19.12 -6.78 42.63
CA LYS A 368 18.58 -6.11 41.44
C LYS A 368 18.33 -7.11 40.31
N CYS A 369 17.11 -7.06 39.81
CA CYS A 369 16.62 -7.97 38.79
C CYS A 369 16.47 -7.30 37.44
N ARG A 370 16.86 -8.01 36.40
CA ARG A 370 16.42 -7.75 35.03
C ARG A 370 15.28 -8.72 34.71
N CYS A 371 14.06 -8.20 34.64
CA CYS A 371 12.88 -9.02 34.41
C CYS A 371 12.83 -9.58 32.99
N PHE A 372 12.32 -10.81 32.86
CA PHE A 372 12.03 -11.38 31.55
C PHE A 372 10.88 -10.62 30.89
N SER A 373 10.77 -10.76 29.56
CA SER A 373 9.71 -10.07 28.80
C SER A 373 8.33 -10.34 29.40
N GLY A 374 7.56 -9.26 29.57
CA GLY A 374 6.23 -9.27 30.20
C GLY A 374 6.23 -9.29 31.73
N TRP A 375 7.39 -9.17 32.38
CA TRP A 375 7.48 -9.04 33.84
C TRP A 375 8.04 -7.67 34.23
N ALA A 376 7.62 -7.18 35.38
CA ALA A 376 7.96 -5.84 35.87
C ALA A 376 8.09 -5.78 37.40
N GLY A 377 8.66 -4.67 37.87
CA GLY A 377 8.90 -4.40 39.29
C GLY A 377 10.25 -4.91 39.77
N GLU A 378 10.66 -4.44 40.95
CA GLU A 378 12.01 -4.67 41.51
C GLU A 378 12.34 -6.16 41.72
N LYS A 379 11.31 -6.97 41.97
CA LYS A 379 11.41 -8.43 42.14
C LYS A 379 10.90 -9.23 40.93
N CYS A 380 10.49 -8.58 39.85
CA CYS A 380 9.83 -9.23 38.70
C CYS A 380 8.55 -9.98 39.05
N LEU A 381 7.78 -9.45 40.01
CA LEU A 381 6.48 -10.00 40.43
C LEU A 381 5.31 -9.38 39.66
N GLY A 382 5.45 -8.12 39.22
CA GLY A 382 4.44 -7.43 38.44
C GLY A 382 4.44 -7.86 36.98
N TYR A 383 3.38 -7.52 36.26
CA TYR A 383 3.22 -7.84 34.84
C TYR A 383 3.47 -6.60 33.97
N ASP A 384 4.13 -6.81 32.84
CA ASP A 384 4.24 -5.88 31.73
C ASP A 384 3.50 -6.45 30.52
N CYS A 385 2.83 -5.57 29.77
CA CYS A 385 2.09 -5.92 28.56
C CYS A 385 2.54 -5.08 27.36
N SER A 386 3.73 -4.46 27.43
CA SER A 386 4.33 -3.73 26.31
C SER A 386 4.49 -4.58 25.05
N GLY A 387 4.84 -5.87 25.19
CA GLY A 387 4.96 -6.84 24.09
C GLY A 387 3.64 -7.17 23.39
N VAL A 388 2.51 -6.84 24.01
CA VAL A 388 1.15 -6.95 23.46
C VAL A 388 0.49 -5.58 23.28
N HIS A 389 1.31 -4.54 23.05
CA HIS A 389 0.88 -3.15 22.82
C HIS A 389 -0.08 -2.62 23.88
N ASN A 390 0.15 -3.00 25.15
CA ASN A 390 -0.69 -2.62 26.29
C ASN A 390 -2.18 -2.91 26.03
N CYS A 391 -2.47 -4.08 25.44
CA CYS A 391 -3.81 -4.54 25.10
C CYS A 391 -4.58 -3.56 24.20
N TYR A 392 -3.87 -2.75 23.40
CA TYR A 392 -4.42 -1.67 22.56
C TYR A 392 -5.36 -0.69 23.31
N GLY A 393 -5.25 -0.59 24.65
CA GLY A 393 -6.20 0.15 25.49
C GLY A 393 -7.59 -0.49 25.65
N ASN A 394 -7.83 -1.63 24.99
CA ASN A 394 -9.09 -2.36 24.95
C ASN A 394 -9.15 -3.55 25.92
N GLY A 395 -8.12 -3.72 26.74
CA GLY A 395 -8.05 -4.76 27.76
C GLY A 395 -7.34 -4.31 29.02
N LEU A 396 -7.24 -5.23 29.98
CA LEU A 396 -6.47 -5.12 31.21
C LEU A 396 -5.28 -6.09 31.15
N CYS A 397 -4.10 -5.65 31.59
CA CYS A 397 -2.94 -6.52 31.73
C CYS A 397 -3.11 -7.39 32.99
N VAL A 398 -3.26 -8.70 32.81
CA VAL A 398 -3.56 -9.65 33.91
C VAL A 398 -2.47 -10.69 34.14
N GLY A 399 -1.46 -10.72 33.27
CA GLY A 399 -0.32 -11.61 33.35
C GLY A 399 0.77 -11.15 32.39
N SER A 400 1.91 -11.84 32.41
CA SER A 400 3.04 -11.50 31.52
C SER A 400 2.63 -11.55 30.05
N ASN A 401 2.60 -10.38 29.41
CA ASN A 401 2.06 -10.20 28.05
C ASN A 401 0.67 -10.83 27.84
N MET A 402 -0.16 -10.87 28.90
CA MET A 402 -1.48 -11.49 28.85
C MET A 402 -2.57 -10.46 29.13
N CYS A 403 -3.45 -10.29 28.15
CA CYS A 403 -4.55 -9.35 28.21
C CYS A 403 -5.88 -10.04 28.54
N GLN A 404 -6.63 -9.44 29.46
CA GLN A 404 -8.06 -9.69 29.63
C GLN A 404 -8.84 -8.61 28.88
N CYS A 405 -9.52 -8.97 27.80
CA CYS A 405 -10.22 -7.99 26.98
C CYS A 405 -11.48 -7.45 27.65
N LYS A 406 -11.75 -6.17 27.43
CA LYS A 406 -13.03 -5.54 27.79
C LYS A 406 -14.15 -6.16 26.95
N SER A 407 -15.39 -6.08 27.45
CA SER A 407 -16.57 -6.58 26.73
C SER A 407 -16.61 -6.03 25.29
N GLY A 408 -16.89 -6.91 24.32
CA GLY A 408 -16.91 -6.57 22.90
C GLY A 408 -15.56 -6.62 22.18
N TRP A 409 -14.46 -6.93 22.88
CA TRP A 409 -13.13 -7.09 22.28
C TRP A 409 -12.60 -8.51 22.50
N SER A 410 -11.73 -8.96 21.59
CA SER A 410 -11.19 -10.31 21.57
C SER A 410 -9.78 -10.37 20.95
N GLY A 411 -9.18 -11.55 21.02
CA GLY A 411 -7.80 -11.79 20.59
C GLY A 411 -6.77 -11.56 21.69
N HIS A 412 -5.56 -12.09 21.48
CA HIS A 412 -4.47 -12.06 22.46
C HIS A 412 -4.06 -10.64 22.89
N GLN A 413 -4.22 -9.66 22.00
CA GLN A 413 -3.90 -8.24 22.24
C GLN A 413 -5.16 -7.36 22.39
N CYS A 414 -6.37 -7.94 22.43
CA CYS A 414 -7.64 -7.21 22.43
C CYS A 414 -7.83 -6.27 21.23
N ILE A 415 -7.32 -6.68 20.08
CA ILE A 415 -7.37 -5.90 18.83
C ILE A 415 -8.65 -6.17 18.03
N TYR A 416 -9.27 -7.33 18.16
CA TYR A 416 -10.42 -7.71 17.34
C TYR A 416 -11.74 -7.34 18.03
N ALA A 417 -12.48 -6.41 17.44
CA ALA A 417 -13.84 -6.10 17.88
C ALA A 417 -14.81 -7.26 17.54
N LEU A 418 -15.71 -7.58 18.47
CA LEU A 418 -16.79 -8.55 18.29
C LEU A 418 -18.07 -7.84 17.85
N CYS A 419 -18.77 -8.38 16.86
CA CYS A 419 -20.03 -7.83 16.36
C CYS A 419 -21.17 -8.85 16.40
N SER A 420 -21.23 -9.64 17.47
CA SER A 420 -22.21 -10.73 17.59
C SER A 420 -23.65 -10.22 17.56
N ASN A 421 -23.92 -8.97 17.98
CA ASN A 421 -25.26 -8.40 17.96
C ASN A 421 -25.67 -7.86 16.58
N VAL A 422 -24.72 -7.66 15.66
CA VAL A 422 -24.99 -7.25 14.26
C VAL A 422 -24.55 -8.35 13.28
N ASN A 423 -24.82 -9.61 13.66
CA ASN A 423 -24.62 -10.81 12.84
C ASN A 423 -23.21 -10.91 12.23
N ASN A 424 -22.17 -10.49 12.95
CA ASN A 424 -20.77 -10.47 12.48
C ASN A 424 -20.61 -9.81 11.10
N CYS A 425 -21.33 -8.72 10.86
CA CYS A 425 -21.32 -8.02 9.58
C CYS A 425 -21.73 -8.91 8.39
N SER A 426 -22.54 -9.94 8.66
CA SER A 426 -23.05 -10.93 7.71
C SER A 426 -21.95 -11.55 6.82
N ASP A 427 -20.71 -11.62 7.31
CA ASP A 427 -19.51 -12.01 6.57
C ASP A 427 -19.20 -11.15 5.32
N HIS A 428 -19.87 -9.98 5.19
CA HIS A 428 -19.75 -9.03 4.09
C HIS A 428 -19.16 -7.68 4.53
N GLY A 429 -18.42 -7.68 5.64
CA GLY A 429 -17.79 -6.50 6.20
C GLY A 429 -16.81 -6.82 7.31
N PHE A 430 -16.23 -5.78 7.90
CA PHE A 430 -15.29 -5.88 9.00
C PHE A 430 -15.78 -5.14 10.23
N CYS A 431 -15.59 -5.75 11.40
CA CYS A 431 -15.82 -5.13 12.70
C CYS A 431 -14.73 -4.11 13.01
N ILE A 432 -15.10 -2.84 13.12
CA ILE A 432 -14.16 -1.77 13.48
C ILE A 432 -14.27 -1.36 14.96
N ARG A 433 -15.39 -1.67 15.61
CA ARG A 433 -15.67 -1.44 17.03
C ARG A 433 -16.76 -2.43 17.47
N PRO A 434 -16.91 -2.75 18.77
CA PRO A 434 -18.00 -3.59 19.23
C PRO A 434 -19.34 -3.22 18.59
N ASP A 435 -19.93 -4.19 17.88
CA ASP A 435 -21.21 -4.09 17.15
C ASP A 435 -21.28 -2.98 16.07
N ILE A 436 -20.15 -2.57 15.49
CA ILE A 436 -20.10 -1.60 14.38
C ILE A 436 -19.32 -2.16 13.20
N CYS A 437 -20.00 -2.24 12.06
CA CYS A 437 -19.49 -2.80 10.82
C CYS A 437 -19.08 -1.73 9.80
N THR A 438 -18.03 -2.04 9.06
CA THR A 438 -17.70 -1.39 7.78
C THR A 438 -17.92 -2.41 6.67
N CYS A 439 -18.83 -2.13 5.74
CA CYS A 439 -19.21 -3.08 4.70
C CYS A 439 -18.21 -3.14 3.55
N ALA A 440 -18.07 -4.31 2.96
CA ALA A 440 -17.32 -4.54 1.74
C ALA A 440 -17.93 -3.74 0.57
N PRO A 441 -17.14 -3.41 -0.46
CA PRO A 441 -17.67 -2.84 -1.69
C PRO A 441 -18.83 -3.68 -2.21
N THR A 442 -19.91 -3.02 -2.64
CA THR A 442 -21.22 -3.58 -3.05
C THR A 442 -22.21 -3.98 -1.94
N PHE A 443 -21.80 -3.92 -0.66
CA PHE A 443 -22.68 -4.20 0.49
C PHE A 443 -22.97 -2.93 1.32
N THR A 444 -24.11 -2.92 2.03
CA THR A 444 -24.60 -1.82 2.85
C THR A 444 -25.51 -2.30 3.99
N GLY A 445 -25.97 -1.38 4.85
CA GLY A 445 -26.76 -1.67 6.05
C GLY A 445 -25.92 -1.85 7.32
N GLU A 446 -26.56 -1.86 8.49
CA GLU A 446 -25.89 -1.90 9.80
C GLU A 446 -25.08 -3.19 10.04
N ASN A 447 -25.50 -4.30 9.42
CA ASN A 447 -24.86 -5.62 9.46
C ASN A 447 -24.34 -6.07 8.08
N CYS A 448 -24.25 -5.19 7.10
CA CYS A 448 -23.79 -5.49 5.73
C CYS A 448 -24.58 -6.57 4.98
N SER A 449 -25.85 -6.81 5.33
CA SER A 449 -26.68 -7.80 4.65
C SER A 449 -27.37 -7.32 3.38
N LEU A 450 -27.29 -6.02 3.07
CA LEU A 450 -28.00 -5.41 1.94
C LEU A 450 -27.03 -5.11 0.80
N CYS A 451 -27.48 -5.23 -0.45
CA CYS A 451 -26.71 -4.76 -1.59
C CYS A 451 -26.85 -3.24 -1.76
N ILE A 452 -25.80 -2.60 -2.28
CA ILE A 452 -25.92 -1.25 -2.82
C ILE A 452 -26.90 -1.25 -4.01
N PRO A 453 -27.45 -0.10 -4.42
CA PRO A 453 -28.28 -0.01 -5.62
C PRO A 453 -27.63 -0.66 -6.85
N SER A 454 -28.45 -1.27 -7.71
CA SER A 454 -28.05 -1.95 -8.96
C SER A 454 -27.25 -3.26 -8.80
N HIS A 455 -27.30 -3.89 -7.63
CA HIS A 455 -26.71 -5.21 -7.39
C HIS A 455 -27.74 -6.14 -6.73
N TRP A 456 -27.65 -7.44 -7.01
CA TRP A 456 -28.67 -8.42 -6.61
C TRP A 456 -28.07 -9.71 -6.04
N GLY A 457 -28.91 -10.48 -5.36
CA GLY A 457 -28.57 -11.79 -4.81
C GLY A 457 -27.65 -11.73 -3.57
N THR A 458 -27.27 -12.89 -3.07
CA THR A 458 -26.48 -13.04 -1.82
C THR A 458 -25.01 -12.64 -1.96
N ARG A 459 -24.54 -12.40 -3.18
CA ARG A 459 -23.18 -11.94 -3.48
C ARG A 459 -23.13 -10.51 -4.03
N CYS A 460 -24.28 -9.84 -4.10
CA CYS A 460 -24.42 -8.51 -4.69
C CYS A 460 -23.72 -8.43 -6.06
N GLU A 461 -24.16 -9.30 -6.99
CA GLU A 461 -23.70 -9.29 -8.37
C GLU A 461 -24.34 -8.12 -9.13
N PRO A 462 -23.65 -7.52 -10.11
CA PRO A 462 -24.21 -6.41 -10.87
C PRO A 462 -25.49 -6.86 -11.59
N CYS A 463 -26.52 -6.04 -11.49
CA CYS A 463 -27.76 -6.27 -12.22
C CYS A 463 -27.52 -6.27 -13.74
N PRO A 464 -28.20 -7.14 -14.49
CA PRO A 464 -28.24 -7.02 -15.94
C PRO A 464 -28.84 -5.67 -16.35
N ASN A 465 -28.39 -5.16 -17.49
CA ASN A 465 -28.85 -3.88 -18.02
C ASN A 465 -30.22 -4.06 -18.70
N CYS A 466 -31.28 -4.09 -17.89
CA CYS A 466 -32.67 -4.20 -18.35
C CYS A 466 -33.04 -2.96 -19.17
N GLN A 467 -33.33 -3.14 -20.47
CA GLN A 467 -33.65 -2.01 -21.36
C GLN A 467 -35.04 -1.45 -21.04
N ASN A 468 -36.05 -2.33 -21.07
CA ASN A 468 -37.45 -2.01 -20.81
C ASN A 468 -37.99 -2.84 -19.64
N GLY A 469 -37.28 -2.84 -18.51
CA GLY A 469 -37.69 -3.56 -17.31
C GLY A 469 -36.91 -3.13 -16.06
N GLU A 470 -37.28 -3.69 -14.92
CA GLU A 470 -36.56 -3.51 -13.65
C GLU A 470 -35.83 -4.79 -13.26
N CYS A 471 -34.63 -4.65 -12.70
CA CYS A 471 -33.89 -5.79 -12.17
C CYS A 471 -34.55 -6.28 -10.87
N ASN A 472 -34.96 -7.55 -10.87
CA ASN A 472 -35.43 -8.20 -9.67
C ASN A 472 -34.25 -8.50 -8.74
N LEU A 473 -34.19 -7.82 -7.59
CA LEU A 473 -33.06 -7.93 -6.67
C LEU A 473 -32.91 -9.31 -6.00
N ASN A 474 -33.93 -10.17 -6.09
CA ASN A 474 -33.89 -11.53 -5.55
C ASN A 474 -33.42 -12.56 -6.59
N THR A 475 -33.89 -12.44 -7.84
CA THR A 475 -33.64 -13.44 -8.90
C THR A 475 -32.60 -13.00 -9.93
N GLY A 476 -32.28 -11.71 -9.99
CA GLY A 476 -31.32 -11.16 -10.95
C GLY A 476 -31.82 -11.09 -12.37
N THR A 477 -33.11 -11.32 -12.56
CA THR A 477 -33.77 -11.29 -13.85
C THR A 477 -34.37 -9.92 -14.09
N CYS A 478 -34.47 -9.53 -15.36
CA CYS A 478 -35.23 -8.35 -15.73
C CYS A 478 -36.73 -8.69 -15.73
N ASP A 479 -37.49 -8.00 -14.90
CA ASP A 479 -38.94 -8.02 -14.92
C ASP A 479 -39.40 -6.97 -15.96
N CYS A 480 -39.85 -7.45 -17.13
CA CYS A 480 -40.17 -6.59 -18.27
C CYS A 480 -41.42 -5.74 -18.04
N PHE A 481 -41.37 -4.49 -18.51
CA PHE A 481 -42.49 -3.57 -18.43
C PHE A 481 -43.60 -3.98 -19.41
N GLY A 482 -44.63 -4.64 -18.89
CA GLY A 482 -45.81 -5.06 -19.68
C GLY A 482 -45.58 -6.30 -20.54
N ALA A 483 -46.59 -6.68 -21.33
CA ALA A 483 -46.56 -7.92 -22.13
C ALA A 483 -45.88 -7.78 -23.51
N GLN A 484 -45.52 -6.55 -23.90
CA GLN A 484 -44.95 -6.26 -25.22
C GLN A 484 -43.44 -6.57 -25.33
N TRP A 485 -42.73 -6.56 -24.20
CA TRP A 485 -41.30 -6.85 -24.12
C TRP A 485 -41.06 -8.23 -23.53
N THR A 486 -40.14 -8.97 -24.16
CA THR A 486 -39.74 -10.33 -23.82
C THR A 486 -38.22 -10.44 -23.93
N GLY A 487 -37.66 -11.63 -23.69
CA GLY A 487 -36.22 -11.84 -23.61
C GLY A 487 -35.66 -11.59 -22.20
N SER A 488 -34.45 -12.10 -21.95
CA SER A 488 -33.82 -12.02 -20.62
C SER A 488 -33.39 -10.61 -20.21
N LEU A 489 -33.30 -9.67 -21.16
CA LEU A 489 -32.97 -8.26 -20.94
C LEU A 489 -34.11 -7.30 -21.30
N CYS A 490 -35.30 -7.83 -21.60
CA CYS A 490 -36.47 -7.06 -22.04
C CYS A 490 -36.21 -6.23 -23.31
N ASP A 491 -35.48 -6.82 -24.24
CA ASP A 491 -34.99 -6.25 -25.49
C ASP A 491 -35.65 -6.87 -26.73
N ILE A 492 -36.46 -7.92 -26.56
CA ILE A 492 -37.12 -8.64 -27.64
C ILE A 492 -38.60 -8.29 -27.69
N CYS A 493 -39.11 -7.99 -28.88
CA CYS A 493 -40.53 -7.77 -29.08
C CYS A 493 -41.33 -9.08 -29.04
N SER A 494 -42.46 -9.11 -28.32
CA SER A 494 -43.36 -10.27 -28.34
C SER A 494 -44.01 -10.47 -29.71
N ASP A 495 -44.17 -11.72 -30.15
CA ASP A 495 -44.83 -12.14 -31.41
C ASP A 495 -46.30 -11.64 -31.55
N THR A 496 -46.88 -11.09 -30.49
CA THR A 496 -48.22 -10.47 -30.49
C THR A 496 -48.22 -8.99 -30.83
N PHE A 497 -47.05 -8.41 -31.11
CA PHE A 497 -46.81 -7.02 -31.46
C PHE A 497 -45.95 -6.92 -32.74
N TYR A 498 -45.94 -5.75 -33.37
CA TYR A 498 -45.34 -5.48 -34.68
C TYR A 498 -44.22 -4.43 -34.56
N GLY A 499 -43.11 -4.70 -35.24
CA GLY A 499 -42.02 -3.75 -35.44
C GLY A 499 -41.09 -3.56 -34.23
N PRO A 500 -40.03 -2.75 -34.39
CA PRO A 500 -38.99 -2.55 -33.37
C PRO A 500 -39.48 -1.85 -32.09
N ASP A 501 -40.59 -1.12 -32.18
CA ASP A 501 -41.22 -0.42 -31.06
C ASP A 501 -42.40 -1.19 -30.43
N CYS A 502 -42.63 -2.44 -30.85
CA CYS A 502 -43.69 -3.31 -30.33
C CYS A 502 -45.09 -2.71 -30.33
N LEU A 503 -45.53 -2.27 -31.50
CA LEU A 503 -46.87 -1.72 -31.69
C LEU A 503 -47.92 -2.83 -31.84
N PRO A 504 -49.22 -2.59 -31.60
CA PRO A 504 -50.26 -3.60 -31.80
C PRO A 504 -50.32 -4.15 -33.23
N LEU A 505 -50.57 -5.45 -33.40
CA LEU A 505 -50.68 -6.10 -34.72
C LEU A 505 -51.73 -5.43 -35.62
N LEU A 506 -51.38 -5.28 -36.90
CA LEU A 506 -52.28 -4.83 -37.95
C LEU A 506 -53.26 -5.94 -38.35
N THR A 507 -54.52 -5.59 -38.65
CA THR A 507 -55.56 -6.58 -39.01
C THR A 507 -56.46 -6.02 -40.09
N VAL A 508 -56.59 -6.77 -41.18
CA VAL A 508 -57.50 -6.45 -42.30
C VAL A 508 -58.94 -6.90 -42.00
N LEU A 509 -59.86 -5.96 -41.84
CA LEU A 509 -61.27 -6.29 -41.56
C LEU A 509 -62.08 -6.56 -42.83
N ASN A 510 -61.90 -5.75 -43.87
CA ASN A 510 -62.71 -5.87 -45.09
C ASN A 510 -61.99 -5.29 -46.33
N ILE A 511 -62.40 -5.72 -47.53
CA ILE A 511 -61.91 -5.23 -48.82
C ILE A 511 -63.06 -4.87 -49.77
N ILE A 512 -62.94 -3.76 -50.50
CA ILE A 512 -63.96 -3.27 -51.43
C ILE A 512 -63.31 -2.70 -52.71
N PRO A 513 -63.69 -3.16 -53.93
CA PRO A 513 -64.52 -4.34 -54.18
C PRO A 513 -63.78 -5.63 -53.78
N ASN A 514 -64.53 -6.70 -53.46
CA ASN A 514 -63.96 -8.02 -53.12
C ASN A 514 -63.75 -8.93 -54.33
N GLN A 515 -63.92 -8.40 -55.54
CA GLN A 515 -63.80 -9.12 -56.79
C GLN A 515 -63.41 -8.19 -57.94
N GLY A 516 -62.75 -8.74 -58.96
CA GLY A 516 -62.36 -8.02 -60.17
C GLY A 516 -62.01 -8.93 -61.34
N LEU A 517 -61.68 -8.31 -62.47
CA LEU A 517 -61.32 -9.03 -63.69
C LEU A 517 -59.93 -9.69 -63.55
N ASP A 518 -59.76 -10.86 -64.16
CA ASP A 518 -58.49 -11.60 -64.28
C ASP A 518 -57.33 -10.76 -64.86
N ARG A 519 -57.62 -9.74 -65.69
CA ARG A 519 -56.61 -8.78 -66.18
C ARG A 519 -56.04 -7.83 -65.10
N GLY A 520 -56.68 -7.73 -63.94
CA GLY A 520 -56.33 -6.78 -62.87
C GLY A 520 -56.61 -5.31 -63.23
N GLY A 521 -55.96 -4.40 -62.50
CA GLY A 521 -55.94 -2.95 -62.74
C GLY A 521 -57.02 -2.15 -62.02
N ASN A 522 -57.90 -2.77 -61.23
CA ASN A 522 -58.82 -2.06 -60.35
C ASN A 522 -58.21 -1.83 -58.97
N ASP A 523 -58.52 -0.69 -58.37
CA ASP A 523 -58.13 -0.42 -56.99
C ASP A 523 -59.04 -1.18 -56.02
N VAL A 524 -58.41 -1.69 -54.96
CA VAL A 524 -59.01 -2.44 -53.87
C VAL A 524 -58.73 -1.68 -52.59
N HIS A 525 -59.79 -1.17 -51.97
CA HIS A 525 -59.71 -0.46 -50.69
C HIS A 525 -59.72 -1.48 -49.56
N VAL A 526 -58.66 -1.48 -48.76
CA VAL A 526 -58.43 -2.38 -47.64
C VAL A 526 -58.65 -1.63 -46.34
N TRP A 527 -59.66 -2.04 -45.56
CA TRP A 527 -60.02 -1.43 -44.29
C TRP A 527 -59.65 -2.34 -43.12
N GLY A 528 -59.14 -1.79 -42.04
CA GLY A 528 -58.68 -2.56 -40.89
C GLY A 528 -58.36 -1.74 -39.64
N HIS A 529 -57.48 -2.22 -38.79
CA HIS A 529 -56.98 -1.47 -37.63
C HIS A 529 -55.46 -1.60 -37.48
N ASN A 530 -54.87 -0.62 -36.79
CA ASN A 530 -53.44 -0.52 -36.47
C ASN A 530 -52.54 -0.50 -37.72
N PHE A 531 -52.89 0.28 -38.73
CA PHE A 531 -52.04 0.46 -39.91
C PHE A 531 -51.03 1.58 -39.62
N PRO A 532 -49.76 1.28 -39.28
CA PRO A 532 -48.76 2.33 -39.02
C PRO A 532 -48.56 3.23 -40.24
N GLN A 533 -48.30 4.51 -40.07
CA GLN A 533 -48.03 5.40 -41.21
C GLN A 533 -46.66 5.09 -41.83
N THR A 534 -46.63 4.74 -43.11
CA THR A 534 -45.40 4.59 -43.91
C THR A 534 -45.68 4.73 -45.40
N ASP A 535 -44.66 5.11 -46.16
CA ASP A 535 -44.73 5.28 -47.62
C ASP A 535 -44.39 3.98 -48.38
N THR A 536 -44.02 2.91 -47.66
CA THR A 536 -43.52 1.65 -48.24
C THR A 536 -44.53 0.50 -48.27
N TYR A 537 -45.81 0.80 -48.07
CA TYR A 537 -46.84 -0.24 -47.98
C TYR A 537 -46.90 -1.11 -49.23
N LYS A 538 -47.09 -2.41 -49.00
CA LYS A 538 -47.31 -3.40 -50.05
C LYS A 538 -48.55 -4.23 -49.77
N CYS A 539 -49.24 -4.61 -50.85
CA CYS A 539 -50.30 -5.60 -50.81
C CYS A 539 -49.86 -6.85 -51.57
N LYS A 540 -50.27 -8.01 -51.08
CA LYS A 540 -49.94 -9.30 -51.64
C LYS A 540 -51.21 -10.06 -52.00
N PHE A 541 -51.35 -10.38 -53.28
CA PHE A 541 -52.40 -11.21 -53.84
C PHE A 541 -51.81 -12.60 -54.12
N ASP A 542 -52.00 -13.53 -53.18
CA ASP A 542 -51.29 -14.82 -53.10
C ASP A 542 -49.77 -14.70 -53.27
N THR A 543 -49.22 -14.84 -54.47
CA THR A 543 -47.78 -14.72 -54.74
C THR A 543 -47.35 -13.34 -55.25
N ASP A 544 -48.29 -12.54 -55.75
CA ASP A 544 -47.98 -11.27 -56.42
C ASP A 544 -48.00 -10.12 -55.41
N VAL A 545 -46.85 -9.45 -55.27
CA VAL A 545 -46.69 -8.30 -54.37
C VAL A 545 -46.73 -7.02 -55.19
N VAL A 546 -47.63 -6.11 -54.84
CA VAL A 546 -47.83 -4.81 -55.47
C VAL A 546 -47.58 -3.68 -54.47
N ASN A 547 -47.13 -2.53 -54.97
CA ASN A 547 -47.08 -1.32 -54.17
C ASN A 547 -48.51 -0.85 -53.85
N SER A 548 -48.66 -0.16 -52.73
CA SER A 548 -49.94 0.36 -52.26
C SER A 548 -49.76 1.69 -51.56
N GLU A 549 -50.86 2.45 -51.48
CA GLU A 549 -50.89 3.76 -50.84
C GLU A 549 -51.50 3.64 -49.45
N TRP A 550 -50.78 4.09 -48.43
CA TRP A 550 -51.35 4.27 -47.10
C TRP A 550 -52.19 5.54 -47.07
N VAL A 551 -53.42 5.44 -46.59
CA VAL A 551 -54.34 6.57 -46.52
C VAL A 551 -54.53 7.03 -45.08
N SER A 552 -54.73 6.09 -44.15
CA SER A 552 -54.86 6.38 -42.73
C SER A 552 -54.63 5.13 -41.86
N SER A 553 -54.69 5.28 -40.54
CA SER A 553 -54.44 4.18 -39.58
C SER A 553 -55.42 3.01 -39.65
N ASN A 554 -56.45 3.08 -40.51
CA ASN A 554 -57.41 2.01 -40.78
C ASN A 554 -57.67 1.77 -42.28
N HIS A 555 -56.93 2.41 -43.20
CA HIS A 555 -57.20 2.36 -44.64
C HIS A 555 -55.94 2.36 -45.50
N VAL A 556 -55.84 1.36 -46.39
CA VAL A 556 -54.80 1.22 -47.43
C VAL A 556 -55.48 0.97 -48.78
N VAL A 557 -54.89 1.45 -49.88
CA VAL A 557 -55.38 1.23 -51.25
C VAL A 557 -54.36 0.42 -52.05
N CYS A 558 -54.79 -0.73 -52.57
CA CYS A 558 -53.96 -1.62 -53.38
C CYS A 558 -54.48 -1.67 -54.82
N SER A 559 -53.62 -1.74 -55.83
CA SER A 559 -54.06 -2.01 -57.20
C SER A 559 -53.95 -3.50 -57.52
N ALA A 560 -55.07 -4.15 -57.85
CA ALA A 560 -55.09 -5.60 -58.09
C ALA A 560 -54.21 -5.97 -59.30
N PRO A 561 -53.22 -6.88 -59.16
CA PRO A 561 -52.41 -7.34 -60.29
C PRO A 561 -53.22 -8.26 -61.21
N ARG A 562 -52.66 -8.56 -62.38
CA ARG A 562 -53.18 -9.57 -63.30
C ARG A 562 -52.98 -10.97 -62.71
N HIS A 563 -54.03 -11.78 -62.63
CA HIS A 563 -53.98 -13.13 -62.04
C HIS A 563 -54.96 -14.08 -62.75
N ALA A 564 -54.73 -15.40 -62.66
CA ALA A 564 -55.68 -16.40 -63.17
C ALA A 564 -57.03 -16.31 -62.41
N ASP A 565 -58.11 -16.75 -63.05
CA ASP A 565 -59.44 -16.76 -62.43
C ASP A 565 -59.47 -17.72 -61.22
N GLY A 566 -60.14 -17.29 -60.15
CA GLY A 566 -60.12 -18.00 -58.87
C GLY A 566 -60.05 -17.06 -57.67
N ILE A 567 -60.14 -17.65 -56.47
CA ILE A 567 -60.08 -16.93 -55.20
C ILE A 567 -58.63 -16.91 -54.71
N VAL A 568 -58.10 -15.72 -54.43
CA VAL A 568 -56.76 -15.50 -53.86
C VAL A 568 -56.83 -14.92 -52.46
N ASN A 569 -55.75 -15.05 -51.68
CA ASN A 569 -55.58 -14.32 -50.41
C ASN A 569 -55.03 -12.91 -50.66
N LEU A 570 -55.61 -11.91 -50.02
CA LEU A 570 -55.09 -10.55 -49.94
C LEU A 570 -54.52 -10.31 -48.54
N GLU A 571 -53.26 -9.93 -48.49
CA GLU A 571 -52.52 -9.56 -47.28
C GLU A 571 -51.86 -8.18 -47.47
N ILE A 572 -51.65 -7.42 -46.38
CA ILE A 572 -50.95 -6.11 -46.44
C ILE A 572 -49.70 -6.11 -45.55
N SER A 573 -48.71 -5.30 -45.90
CA SER A 573 -47.45 -5.16 -45.17
C SER A 573 -46.96 -3.71 -45.21
N PRO A 574 -46.64 -3.08 -44.06
CA PRO A 574 -46.07 -1.73 -44.03
C PRO A 574 -44.64 -1.67 -44.57
N ASP A 575 -43.83 -2.71 -44.35
CA ASP A 575 -42.40 -2.77 -44.70
C ASP A 575 -42.12 -3.66 -45.93
N GLY A 576 -43.12 -4.42 -46.39
CA GLY A 576 -43.00 -5.38 -47.48
C GLY A 576 -42.31 -6.69 -47.10
N ILE A 577 -42.03 -6.91 -45.81
CA ILE A 577 -41.36 -8.11 -45.28
C ILE A 577 -42.40 -8.99 -44.58
N GLU A 578 -43.08 -8.46 -43.56
CA GLU A 578 -44.08 -9.20 -42.79
C GLU A 578 -45.49 -8.78 -43.21
N PHE A 579 -46.29 -9.77 -43.61
CA PHE A 579 -47.65 -9.55 -44.11
C PHE A 579 -48.70 -9.88 -43.03
N SER A 580 -49.85 -9.20 -43.12
CA SER A 580 -50.99 -9.39 -42.24
C SER A 580 -51.37 -10.86 -42.15
N ASN A 581 -51.37 -11.41 -40.93
CA ASN A 581 -51.69 -12.82 -40.71
C ASN A 581 -53.14 -13.19 -41.07
N ASN A 582 -54.03 -12.21 -41.06
CA ASN A 582 -55.45 -12.43 -41.30
C ASN A 582 -55.77 -12.28 -42.81
N LYS A 583 -55.83 -13.43 -43.49
CA LYS A 583 -55.96 -13.52 -44.94
C LYS A 583 -57.40 -13.28 -45.39
N VAL A 584 -57.64 -12.15 -46.08
CA VAL A 584 -58.95 -11.86 -46.69
C VAL A 584 -59.00 -12.40 -48.12
N LYS A 585 -60.18 -12.76 -48.62
CA LYS A 585 -60.35 -13.42 -49.92
C LYS A 585 -60.76 -12.42 -51.01
N TYR A 586 -60.09 -12.48 -52.17
CA TYR A 586 -60.41 -11.69 -53.36
C TYR A 586 -60.68 -12.60 -54.56
N LEU A 587 -61.75 -12.36 -55.32
CA LEU A 587 -62.15 -13.21 -56.46
C LEU A 587 -61.79 -12.58 -57.81
N TYR A 588 -61.00 -13.31 -58.60
CA TYR A 588 -60.80 -13.03 -60.02
C TYR A 588 -61.79 -13.82 -60.88
N PHE A 589 -62.47 -13.17 -61.81
CA PHE A 589 -63.39 -13.85 -62.75
C PHE A 589 -63.10 -13.50 -64.23
N ALA A 590 -63.19 -14.52 -65.09
CA ALA A 590 -63.00 -14.42 -66.54
C ALA A 590 -64.36 -14.57 -67.27
N THR A 591 -64.77 -13.60 -68.11
CA THR A 591 -66.02 -13.70 -68.90
C THR A 591 -65.86 -13.19 -70.34
N CYS A 592 -66.15 -14.04 -71.35
CA CYS A 592 -66.32 -13.69 -72.78
C CYS A 592 -67.75 -14.03 -73.27
N PRO A 593 -68.39 -13.26 -74.17
CA PRO A 593 -69.69 -13.60 -74.77
C PRO A 593 -69.66 -14.89 -75.65
N PRO A 594 -70.77 -15.64 -75.78
CA PRO A 594 -70.83 -16.88 -76.56
C PRO A 594 -70.45 -16.73 -78.04
N SER A 595 -70.60 -15.51 -78.59
CA SER A 595 -70.39 -15.20 -80.01
C SER A 595 -68.96 -14.79 -80.37
N SER A 596 -68.03 -14.77 -79.40
CA SER A 596 -66.68 -14.26 -79.58
C SER A 596 -65.70 -15.34 -80.08
N CYS A 597 -64.57 -14.88 -80.62
CA CYS A 597 -63.43 -15.72 -81.06
C CYS A 597 -63.74 -16.72 -82.19
N GLY A 598 -64.72 -16.40 -83.03
CA GLY A 598 -65.15 -17.27 -84.13
C GLY A 598 -65.64 -18.64 -83.66
N ARG A 599 -66.23 -18.73 -82.45
CA ARG A 599 -66.87 -19.96 -81.93
C ARG A 599 -68.18 -20.32 -82.63
N ASN A 600 -68.72 -19.41 -83.44
CA ASN A 600 -69.98 -19.60 -84.18
C ASN A 600 -69.78 -20.36 -85.50
N VAL A 601 -68.56 -20.79 -85.80
CA VAL A 601 -68.18 -21.51 -87.03
C VAL A 601 -67.37 -22.76 -86.65
N SER A 602 -67.50 -23.84 -87.44
CA SER A 602 -66.84 -25.12 -87.17
C SER A 602 -65.80 -25.43 -88.26
N PRO A 603 -64.51 -25.65 -87.91
CA PRO A 603 -63.94 -25.54 -86.56
C PRO A 603 -63.83 -24.08 -86.06
N PRO A 604 -63.83 -23.84 -84.73
CA PRO A 604 -63.70 -22.51 -84.15
C PRO A 604 -62.41 -21.81 -84.59
N ARG A 605 -62.53 -20.53 -84.94
CA ARG A 605 -61.40 -19.74 -85.47
C ARG A 605 -60.42 -19.26 -84.40
N GLY A 606 -60.73 -19.45 -83.11
CA GLY A 606 -59.86 -19.08 -82.00
C GLY A 606 -60.37 -19.56 -80.64
N LEU A 607 -59.55 -19.34 -79.61
CA LEU A 607 -59.83 -19.66 -78.21
C LEU A 607 -59.96 -18.35 -77.40
N CYS A 608 -60.95 -18.26 -76.49
CA CYS A 608 -61.01 -17.16 -75.52
C CYS A 608 -60.05 -17.50 -74.37
N LEU A 609 -59.09 -16.62 -74.13
CA LEU A 609 -58.11 -16.71 -73.05
C LEU A 609 -57.90 -15.29 -72.51
N PHE A 610 -57.99 -15.09 -71.19
CA PHE A 610 -57.72 -13.81 -70.52
C PHE A 610 -58.63 -12.64 -70.98
N GLY A 611 -59.92 -12.91 -71.21
CA GLY A 611 -60.88 -11.88 -71.63
C GLY A 611 -60.70 -11.36 -73.06
N GLY A 612 -59.85 -11.99 -73.88
CA GLY A 612 -59.64 -11.67 -75.30
C GLY A 612 -59.55 -12.93 -76.18
N CYS A 613 -59.62 -12.75 -77.51
CA CYS A 613 -59.56 -13.86 -78.46
C CYS A 613 -58.15 -14.12 -78.97
N SER A 614 -57.68 -15.36 -78.80
CA SER A 614 -56.47 -15.86 -79.44
C SER A 614 -56.84 -16.61 -80.71
N CYS A 615 -56.46 -16.06 -81.87
CA CYS A 615 -56.90 -16.56 -83.17
C CYS A 615 -55.96 -17.62 -83.73
N ASN A 616 -56.54 -18.69 -84.30
CA ASN A 616 -55.79 -19.68 -85.06
C ASN A 616 -55.53 -19.14 -86.47
N LEU A 617 -54.29 -19.23 -86.96
CA LEU A 617 -53.96 -18.81 -88.34
C LEU A 617 -54.84 -19.56 -89.37
N PRO A 618 -55.32 -18.89 -90.43
CA PRO A 618 -54.98 -17.54 -90.88
C PRO A 618 -55.83 -16.41 -90.26
N TRP A 619 -56.58 -16.63 -89.18
CA TRP A 619 -57.50 -15.63 -88.64
C TRP A 619 -56.82 -14.64 -87.68
N THR A 620 -57.30 -13.40 -87.65
CA THR A 620 -56.83 -12.30 -86.78
C THR A 620 -57.97 -11.33 -86.44
N GLY A 621 -57.66 -10.28 -85.67
CA GLY A 621 -58.60 -9.30 -85.13
C GLY A 621 -59.23 -9.72 -83.81
N GLU A 622 -59.86 -8.78 -83.10
CA GLU A 622 -60.35 -8.96 -81.72
C GLU A 622 -61.34 -10.11 -81.52
N ASN A 623 -61.99 -10.59 -82.59
CA ASN A 623 -62.94 -11.73 -82.56
C ASN A 623 -62.59 -12.86 -83.55
N CYS A 624 -61.39 -12.87 -84.13
CA CYS A 624 -60.95 -13.90 -85.09
C CYS A 624 -61.83 -14.01 -86.34
N THR A 625 -62.29 -12.86 -86.85
CA THR A 625 -63.17 -12.77 -88.02
C THR A 625 -62.45 -12.30 -89.29
N LEU A 626 -61.22 -11.79 -89.20
CA LEU A 626 -60.44 -11.29 -90.34
C LEU A 626 -59.44 -12.35 -90.81
N GLU A 627 -59.26 -12.54 -92.11
CA GLU A 627 -58.29 -13.48 -92.68
C GLU A 627 -57.01 -12.76 -93.12
N LEU A 628 -55.84 -13.26 -92.73
CA LEU A 628 -54.54 -12.75 -93.15
C LEU A 628 -54.21 -13.20 -94.59
N LEU A 629 -54.10 -12.24 -95.52
CA LEU A 629 -53.60 -12.47 -96.87
C LEU A 629 -52.06 -12.53 -96.88
N LYS A 630 -51.49 -13.49 -97.62
CA LYS A 630 -50.03 -13.62 -97.78
C LYS A 630 -49.50 -12.65 -98.87
N PRO A 631 -48.38 -11.94 -98.65
CA PRO A 631 -47.78 -11.09 -99.66
C PRO A 631 -47.13 -11.91 -100.81
N VAL A 632 -47.16 -11.36 -102.03
CA VAL A 632 -46.49 -11.92 -103.22
C VAL A 632 -45.31 -11.02 -103.61
N ILE A 633 -44.12 -11.60 -103.80
CA ILE A 633 -42.90 -10.89 -104.21
C ILE A 633 -42.91 -10.71 -105.73
N ILE A 634 -42.65 -9.50 -106.22
CA ILE A 634 -42.46 -9.19 -107.65
C ILE A 634 -40.97 -8.95 -107.89
N GLU A 635 -40.32 -9.72 -108.78
CA GLU A 635 -38.89 -9.56 -109.11
C GLU A 635 -38.65 -8.43 -110.13
N PRO A 636 -37.59 -7.60 -109.96
CA PRO A 636 -37.21 -6.58 -110.94
C PRO A 636 -36.41 -7.14 -112.14
N PRO A 637 -36.42 -6.49 -113.34
CA PRO A 637 -35.70 -6.97 -114.51
C PRO A 637 -34.19 -6.68 -114.45
N GLN A 638 -33.39 -7.64 -114.91
CA GLN A 638 -31.91 -7.58 -114.90
C GLN A 638 -31.34 -6.49 -115.80
N GLN A 639 -30.38 -5.70 -115.27
CA GLN A 639 -29.43 -4.95 -116.09
C GLN A 639 -27.98 -5.15 -115.61
N ASN A 640 -27.14 -5.48 -116.60
CA ASN A 640 -25.68 -5.58 -116.53
C ASN A 640 -25.05 -4.18 -116.45
N THR A 641 -24.24 -3.91 -115.42
CA THR A 641 -22.89 -3.28 -115.51
C THR A 641 -22.29 -3.14 -114.10
N ASN A 642 -20.97 -3.29 -114.01
CA ASN A 642 -20.17 -3.40 -112.78
C ASN A 642 -20.30 -2.21 -111.81
N GLU A 643 -21.07 -2.36 -110.74
CA GLU A 643 -20.88 -1.73 -109.41
C GLU A 643 -21.87 -2.33 -108.41
N SER A 644 -21.48 -2.41 -107.13
CA SER A 644 -22.28 -3.02 -106.06
C SER A 644 -23.50 -2.17 -105.70
N VAL A 645 -24.69 -2.66 -106.03
CA VAL A 645 -25.98 -2.04 -105.67
C VAL A 645 -26.80 -3.01 -104.80
N MET A 646 -27.22 -2.52 -103.64
CA MET A 646 -28.19 -3.15 -102.73
C MET A 646 -29.59 -3.10 -103.34
N TYR A 647 -30.29 -4.23 -103.43
CA TYR A 647 -31.71 -4.28 -103.79
C TYR A 647 -32.57 -3.97 -102.57
N ASP A 648 -33.34 -2.89 -102.63
CA ASP A 648 -34.34 -2.55 -101.62
C ASP A 648 -35.70 -3.08 -102.08
N TYR A 649 -36.18 -4.16 -101.45
CA TYR A 649 -37.47 -4.76 -101.78
C TYR A 649 -38.57 -4.04 -101.01
N GLN A 650 -39.41 -3.27 -101.71
CA GLN A 650 -40.61 -2.67 -101.13
C GLN A 650 -41.77 -3.68 -101.19
N MET A 651 -42.24 -4.15 -100.03
CA MET A 651 -43.49 -4.92 -99.94
C MET A 651 -44.68 -3.96 -99.89
N GLN A 652 -45.58 -4.05 -100.87
CA GLN A 652 -46.88 -3.37 -100.85
C GLN A 652 -48.00 -4.38 -100.53
N LEU A 653 -48.86 -4.04 -99.57
CA LEU A 653 -50.15 -4.71 -99.38
C LEU A 653 -51.05 -4.31 -100.54
N LEU A 654 -51.44 -5.27 -101.39
CA LEU A 654 -52.55 -5.09 -102.32
C LEU A 654 -53.85 -5.13 -101.51
N GLN A 655 -54.71 -4.13 -101.73
CA GLN A 655 -56.05 -4.05 -101.14
C GLN A 655 -56.93 -5.22 -101.56
#